data_AF-A0A3G6RRZ8-F1
#
_entry.id   AF-A0A3G6RRZ8-F1
#
_cell.length_a   1.000
_cell.length_b   1.000
_cell.length_c   1.000
_cell.angle_alpha   90.00
_cell.angle_beta   90.00
_cell.angle_gamma   90.00
#
_symmetry.space_group_name_H-M   'P 1'
#
loop_
_entity.id
_entity.type
_entity.pdbx_description
1 polymer ?
#
loop_
_entity_poly.entity_id
_entity_poly.type
_entity_poly.pdbx_seq_one_letter_code
_entity_poly.pdbx_strand_id
1 'polypeptide(L)'
;MKKFTITEEYSFDSLIETKITSNHKDYLSWPIVYFLKNKKTKSAYVGETTDVLTRISTHLKSEEKKQLSSVNLILSDLFHKSATLDLESNLIKYISADGQYALQNGNLGISNHQYHEKKVYWDLFKDIWDELRQLGITRHSLDYINNSDLFKYSPYKSLSKEQIKGLKTILNCLLDENAKVSLIHGGAGTGKSILAIFLFKLLKTNLEDFNYADFDEDDEELFLLLKRVKDKFKDLNMALVIPMASFRKTISNVFKNINGLSGKMVIGPSDLAKNNYDLIIVDEGHRLRRRVNLGSYFGTFDTNCEKLGLDKFTASELDWVILQSSKSIIFYDQYQSIKPSDTLKDSFKKLELEPHTRVEKLKTQLRVRGGNNYIKLIHKIFDESLILPSETYKTDDYEFYLFDDLSQMVDRIKKKDKLHGLSRMVAGYAWEWISNKNSEAYDIIIGENQFKWNSVSVDWVNSTNSIDEVGCIHTTQGYDLNYTGVIIGPELDYDFTSRKFIVDKKKYKDKNGKNSIQNEEELLDFIINIYKTILLRGIQGTYIYACNENMRLFLSQFIQSSNSFTKQNSLQISNTPSENSIPFYDLTIAAGSFSELQELENTKYIELDDINSKDDYFACTVTGESMNKIIPNGSICLFKKYTGGSRNGLITLVEGRNVTDIEFGSSYTIKEYSSKKVTDEEGWHHEEITLLPKSNDSSFKPIVLRDEETIDFNVLGIFVRVLK
;
A
#
# COMPACT_ATOMS: atom_id res chain seq x y z
N MET A 1 -11.20 -26.87 -11.58
CA MET A 1 -12.32 -26.07 -12.13
C MET A 1 -12.12 -24.62 -11.73
N LYS A 2 -12.31 -23.66 -12.65
CA LYS A 2 -12.28 -22.24 -12.26
C LYS A 2 -13.39 -22.00 -11.24
N LYS A 3 -13.08 -21.29 -10.15
CA LYS A 3 -14.02 -20.97 -9.07
C LYS A 3 -15.03 -19.87 -9.45
N PHE A 4 -14.91 -19.31 -10.65
CA PHE A 4 -15.75 -18.25 -11.18
C PHE A 4 -15.76 -18.33 -12.72
N THR A 5 -16.70 -17.61 -13.34
CA THR A 5 -16.79 -17.41 -14.78
C THR A 5 -17.06 -15.94 -15.08
N ILE A 6 -16.31 -15.35 -16.00
CA ILE A 6 -16.64 -14.03 -16.58
C ILE A 6 -17.26 -14.29 -17.95
N THR A 7 -18.50 -13.82 -18.15
CA THR A 7 -19.21 -14.06 -19.40
C THR A 7 -18.55 -13.33 -20.56
N GLU A 8 -18.84 -13.79 -21.77
CA GLU A 8 -18.63 -12.99 -22.97
C GLU A 8 -19.39 -11.65 -22.90
N GLU A 9 -19.01 -10.74 -23.77
CA GLU A 9 -19.58 -9.40 -23.80
C GLU A 9 -20.96 -9.41 -24.45
N TYR A 10 -22.00 -9.11 -23.67
CA TYR A 10 -23.36 -8.94 -24.18
C TYR A 10 -23.62 -7.47 -24.53
N SER A 11 -24.32 -7.24 -25.64
CA SER A 11 -24.85 -5.91 -25.99
C SER A 11 -25.82 -5.43 -24.93
N PHE A 12 -25.65 -4.18 -24.48
CA PHE A 12 -26.54 -3.55 -23.50
C PHE A 12 -27.73 -2.89 -24.21
N ASP A 13 -28.64 -3.74 -24.68
CA ASP A 13 -29.84 -3.37 -25.44
C ASP A 13 -31.07 -4.13 -24.91
N SER A 14 -32.23 -3.93 -25.55
CA SER A 14 -33.49 -4.58 -25.13
C SER A 14 -33.48 -6.12 -25.25
N LEU A 15 -32.52 -6.72 -25.94
CA LEU A 15 -32.41 -8.18 -26.11
C LEU A 15 -31.56 -8.85 -25.03
N ILE A 16 -30.93 -8.07 -24.15
CA ILE A 16 -30.05 -8.56 -23.09
C ILE A 16 -30.76 -9.50 -22.11
N GLU A 17 -32.01 -9.19 -21.75
CA GLU A 17 -32.80 -9.98 -20.78
C GLU A 17 -33.02 -11.40 -21.30
N THR A 18 -33.33 -11.55 -22.59
CA THR A 18 -33.51 -12.85 -23.24
C THR A 18 -32.21 -13.66 -23.24
N LYS A 19 -31.07 -13.04 -23.55
CA LYS A 19 -29.75 -13.70 -23.58
C LYS A 19 -29.31 -14.19 -22.19
N ILE A 20 -29.53 -13.38 -21.16
CA ILE A 20 -29.19 -13.75 -19.79
C ILE A 20 -30.08 -14.91 -19.32
N THR A 21 -31.38 -14.84 -19.62
CA THR A 21 -32.35 -15.89 -19.26
C THR A 21 -32.04 -17.23 -19.94
N SER A 22 -31.60 -17.21 -21.21
CA SER A 22 -31.28 -18.44 -21.94
C SER A 22 -29.96 -19.07 -21.51
N ASN A 23 -28.94 -18.24 -21.21
CA ASN A 23 -27.57 -18.72 -21.04
C ASN A 23 -27.17 -18.92 -19.57
N HIS A 24 -27.81 -18.21 -18.63
CA HIS A 24 -27.41 -18.15 -17.22
C HIS A 24 -28.58 -18.32 -16.26
N LYS A 25 -29.47 -19.28 -16.56
CA LYS A 25 -30.73 -19.50 -15.83
C LYS A 25 -30.53 -19.73 -14.32
N ASP A 26 -29.45 -20.42 -13.95
CA ASP A 26 -29.15 -20.75 -12.55
C ASP A 26 -28.70 -19.54 -11.72
N TYR A 27 -28.31 -18.44 -12.38
CA TYR A 27 -27.80 -17.23 -11.73
C TYR A 27 -28.80 -16.05 -11.72
N LEU A 28 -30.04 -16.24 -12.18
CA LEU A 28 -31.03 -15.14 -12.28
C LEU A 28 -31.38 -14.53 -10.92
N SER A 29 -31.43 -15.37 -9.88
CA SER A 29 -31.70 -14.98 -8.48
C SER A 29 -30.50 -15.25 -7.56
N TRP A 30 -29.29 -15.34 -8.14
CA TRP A 30 -28.06 -15.58 -7.40
C TRP A 30 -27.27 -14.27 -7.23
N PRO A 31 -26.53 -14.08 -6.12
CA PRO A 31 -25.62 -12.95 -5.98
C PRO A 31 -24.55 -12.95 -7.07
N ILE A 32 -24.50 -11.90 -7.89
CA ILE A 32 -23.48 -11.73 -8.93
C ILE A 32 -22.92 -10.32 -8.95
N VAL A 33 -21.82 -10.14 -9.67
CA VAL A 33 -21.25 -8.83 -10.01
C VAL A 33 -21.29 -8.64 -11.52
N TYR A 34 -21.55 -7.44 -12.00
CA TYR A 34 -21.58 -7.10 -13.42
C TYR A 34 -20.77 -5.84 -13.72
N PHE A 35 -20.22 -5.81 -14.92
CA PHE A 35 -19.42 -4.70 -15.45
C PHE A 35 -20.06 -4.16 -16.72
N LEU A 36 -20.64 -2.97 -16.64
CA LEU A 36 -21.18 -2.24 -17.79
C LEU A 36 -20.12 -1.28 -18.34
N LYS A 37 -20.00 -1.18 -19.65
CA LYS A 37 -18.99 -0.32 -20.28
C LYS A 37 -19.45 0.29 -21.59
N ASN A 38 -18.87 1.44 -21.92
CA ASN A 38 -18.86 1.99 -23.26
C ASN A 38 -17.42 2.12 -23.76
N LYS A 39 -17.08 1.34 -24.78
CA LYS A 39 -15.71 1.32 -25.36
C LYS A 39 -15.32 2.63 -26.04
N LYS A 40 -16.30 3.39 -26.58
CA LYS A 40 -16.04 4.64 -27.30
C LYS A 40 -15.73 5.79 -26.34
N THR A 41 -16.55 5.94 -25.31
CA THR A 41 -16.40 7.02 -24.31
C THR A 41 -15.48 6.63 -23.16
N LYS A 42 -15.07 5.35 -23.08
CA LYS A 42 -14.31 4.78 -21.95
C LYS A 42 -14.98 5.04 -20.61
N SER A 43 -16.31 5.03 -20.56
CA SER A 43 -17.07 5.05 -19.32
C SER A 43 -17.44 3.63 -18.89
N ALA A 44 -17.51 3.40 -17.59
CA ALA A 44 -17.93 2.10 -17.05
C ALA A 44 -18.72 2.23 -15.75
N TYR A 45 -19.42 1.16 -15.38
CA TYR A 45 -20.17 1.02 -14.15
C TYR A 45 -19.98 -0.41 -13.64
N VAL A 46 -19.64 -0.55 -12.35
CA VAL A 46 -19.55 -1.85 -11.68
C VAL A 46 -20.75 -1.97 -10.77
N GLY A 47 -21.44 -3.10 -10.75
CA GLY A 47 -22.55 -3.29 -9.82
C GLY A 47 -22.64 -4.70 -9.31
N GLU A 48 -23.18 -4.89 -8.11
CA GLU A 48 -23.68 -6.19 -7.66
C GLU A 48 -25.21 -6.25 -7.68
N THR A 49 -25.75 -7.46 -7.69
CA THR A 49 -27.19 -7.70 -7.52
C THR A 49 -27.48 -9.16 -7.22
N THR A 50 -28.62 -9.41 -6.57
CA THR A 50 -29.22 -10.75 -6.42
C THR A 50 -30.39 -10.98 -7.38
N ASP A 51 -30.78 -9.97 -8.17
CA ASP A 51 -31.83 -10.06 -9.20
C ASP A 51 -31.35 -9.33 -10.46
N VAL A 52 -30.74 -10.12 -11.35
CA VAL A 52 -30.03 -9.62 -12.53
C VAL A 52 -30.98 -8.96 -13.52
N LEU A 53 -32.15 -9.56 -13.75
CA LEU A 53 -33.10 -9.08 -14.75
C LEU A 53 -33.70 -7.75 -14.31
N THR A 54 -34.19 -7.66 -13.07
CA THR A 54 -34.75 -6.42 -12.53
C THR A 54 -33.72 -5.29 -12.53
N ARG A 55 -32.47 -5.60 -12.13
CA ARG A 55 -31.40 -4.59 -12.07
C ARG A 55 -31.01 -4.07 -13.46
N ILE A 56 -30.84 -4.95 -14.44
CA ILE A 56 -30.51 -4.55 -15.82
C ILE A 56 -31.66 -3.76 -16.46
N SER A 57 -32.91 -4.19 -16.26
CA SER A 57 -34.09 -3.47 -16.74
C SER A 57 -34.16 -2.05 -16.16
N THR A 58 -33.80 -1.90 -14.88
CA THR A 58 -33.74 -0.59 -14.21
C THR A 58 -32.66 0.31 -14.83
N HIS A 59 -31.46 -0.23 -15.08
CA HIS A 59 -30.39 0.54 -15.72
C HIS A 59 -30.72 0.94 -17.17
N LEU A 60 -31.42 0.09 -17.92
CA LEU A 60 -31.88 0.40 -19.29
C LEU A 60 -32.88 1.58 -19.32
N LYS A 61 -33.59 1.83 -18.22
CA LYS A 61 -34.52 2.97 -18.09
C LYS A 61 -33.81 4.28 -17.72
N SER A 62 -32.59 4.23 -17.20
CA SER A 62 -31.82 5.42 -16.79
C SER A 62 -31.19 6.12 -18.00
N GLU A 63 -31.47 7.42 -18.18
CA GLU A 63 -30.90 8.23 -19.27
C GLU A 63 -29.37 8.30 -19.25
N GLU A 64 -28.76 8.29 -18.06
CA GLU A 64 -27.30 8.31 -17.91
C GLU A 64 -26.67 6.96 -18.31
N LYS A 65 -27.28 5.85 -17.91
CA LYS A 65 -26.73 4.49 -18.10
C LYS A 65 -27.06 3.89 -19.46
N LYS A 66 -28.08 4.40 -20.17
CA LYS A 66 -28.33 4.10 -21.59
C LYS A 66 -27.13 4.38 -22.50
N GLN A 67 -26.19 5.21 -22.05
CA GLN A 67 -24.96 5.50 -22.78
C GLN A 67 -23.96 4.32 -22.73
N LEU A 68 -24.15 3.32 -21.87
CA LEU A 68 -23.31 2.13 -21.81
C LEU A 68 -23.70 1.16 -22.95
N SER A 69 -22.72 0.50 -23.56
CA SER A 69 -22.94 -0.28 -24.79
C SER A 69 -22.91 -1.79 -24.58
N SER A 70 -22.28 -2.26 -23.50
CA SER A 70 -22.13 -3.68 -23.23
C SER A 70 -22.00 -4.02 -21.76
N VAL A 71 -22.27 -5.29 -21.44
CA VAL A 71 -22.15 -5.88 -20.09
C VAL A 71 -21.30 -7.15 -20.11
N ASN A 72 -20.55 -7.37 -19.04
CA ASN A 72 -20.00 -8.67 -18.66
C ASN A 72 -20.56 -9.05 -17.28
N LEU A 73 -20.94 -10.31 -17.07
CA LEU A 73 -21.34 -10.83 -15.77
C LEU A 73 -20.18 -11.63 -15.17
N ILE A 74 -19.97 -11.50 -13.88
CA ILE A 74 -19.01 -12.28 -13.08
C ILE A 74 -19.84 -13.18 -12.18
N LEU A 75 -19.73 -14.48 -12.41
CA LEU A 75 -20.55 -15.54 -11.82
C LEU A 75 -19.66 -16.48 -10.99
N SER A 76 -20.15 -16.94 -9.84
CA SER A 76 -19.46 -17.93 -9.01
C SER A 76 -20.43 -18.58 -8.04
N ASP A 77 -20.32 -19.90 -7.87
CA ASP A 77 -21.09 -20.65 -6.86
C ASP A 77 -20.65 -20.32 -5.43
N LEU A 78 -19.51 -19.65 -5.26
CA LEU A 78 -19.03 -19.18 -3.96
C LEU A 78 -19.65 -17.83 -3.56
N PHE A 79 -20.33 -17.14 -4.48
CA PHE A 79 -20.87 -15.82 -4.21
C PHE A 79 -22.08 -15.89 -3.28
N HIS A 80 -21.95 -15.18 -2.17
CA HIS A 80 -23.05 -14.74 -1.32
C HIS A 80 -23.03 -13.21 -1.26
N LYS A 81 -24.09 -12.58 -0.74
CA LYS A 81 -24.27 -11.12 -0.79
C LYS A 81 -23.06 -10.33 -0.27
N SER A 82 -22.49 -10.73 0.85
CA SER A 82 -21.32 -10.05 1.43
C SER A 82 -20.08 -10.16 0.54
N ALA A 83 -19.88 -11.32 -0.11
CA ALA A 83 -18.77 -11.52 -1.05
C ALA A 83 -18.93 -10.69 -2.33
N THR A 84 -20.15 -10.56 -2.87
CA THR A 84 -20.39 -9.74 -4.07
C THR A 84 -20.23 -8.26 -3.79
N LEU A 85 -20.65 -7.78 -2.62
CA LEU A 85 -20.41 -6.39 -2.17
C LEU A 85 -18.91 -6.09 -2.02
N ASP A 86 -18.14 -7.00 -1.40
CA ASP A 86 -16.69 -6.83 -1.26
C ASP A 86 -15.97 -6.91 -2.61
N LEU A 87 -16.41 -7.80 -3.51
CA LEU A 87 -15.91 -7.89 -4.88
C LEU A 87 -16.20 -6.62 -5.69
N GLU A 88 -17.44 -6.13 -5.66
CA GLU A 88 -17.83 -4.86 -6.30
C GLU A 88 -16.98 -3.69 -5.77
N SER A 89 -16.86 -3.56 -4.45
CA SER A 89 -16.06 -2.53 -3.81
C SER A 89 -14.60 -2.56 -4.26
N ASN A 90 -13.99 -3.75 -4.27
CA ASN A 90 -12.62 -3.93 -4.77
C ASN A 90 -12.52 -3.63 -6.27
N LEU A 91 -13.45 -4.07 -7.11
CA LEU A 91 -13.45 -3.77 -8.53
C LEU A 91 -13.58 -2.27 -8.80
N ILE A 92 -14.49 -1.56 -8.13
CA ILE A 92 -14.60 -0.10 -8.25
C ILE A 92 -13.28 0.57 -7.87
N LYS A 93 -12.69 0.16 -6.74
CA LYS A 93 -11.44 0.71 -6.22
C LYS A 93 -10.24 0.46 -7.16
N TYR A 94 -10.11 -0.73 -7.72
CA TYR A 94 -8.97 -1.08 -8.58
C TYR A 94 -9.17 -0.63 -10.04
N ILE A 95 -10.38 -0.72 -10.60
CA ILE A 95 -10.67 -0.25 -11.98
C ILE A 95 -10.56 1.27 -12.06
N SER A 96 -11.06 2.01 -11.06
CA SER A 96 -10.86 3.47 -11.03
C SER A 96 -9.37 3.85 -11.02
N ALA A 97 -8.53 3.04 -10.40
CA ALA A 97 -7.10 3.28 -10.32
C ALA A 97 -6.28 2.73 -11.51
N ASP A 98 -6.85 1.82 -12.29
CA ASP A 98 -6.23 1.32 -13.53
C ASP A 98 -6.22 2.39 -14.63
N GLY A 99 -7.15 3.36 -14.58
CA GLY A 99 -7.22 4.50 -15.50
C GLY A 99 -7.72 4.17 -16.90
N GLN A 100 -8.13 2.92 -17.15
CA GLN A 100 -8.67 2.50 -18.45
C GLN A 100 -10.09 3.01 -18.70
N TYR A 101 -10.91 3.09 -17.65
CA TYR A 101 -12.29 3.57 -17.70
C TYR A 101 -12.56 4.65 -16.64
N ALA A 102 -13.37 5.64 -16.98
CA ALA A 102 -13.97 6.56 -16.04
C ALA A 102 -15.22 5.90 -15.43
N LEU A 103 -15.14 5.51 -14.16
CA LEU A 103 -16.28 4.91 -13.46
C LEU A 103 -17.37 5.96 -13.18
N GLN A 104 -18.61 5.62 -13.53
CA GLN A 104 -19.80 6.42 -13.27
C GLN A 104 -20.20 6.33 -11.79
N ASN A 105 -20.21 5.12 -11.24
CA ASN A 105 -20.49 4.92 -9.83
C ASN A 105 -19.22 4.90 -8.99
N GLY A 106 -19.36 5.40 -7.77
CA GLY A 106 -18.42 5.16 -6.69
C GLY A 106 -19.20 4.57 -5.53
N ASN A 107 -18.63 3.57 -4.86
CA ASN A 107 -19.05 3.31 -3.50
C ASN A 107 -18.67 4.54 -2.67
N LEU A 108 -19.44 4.84 -1.65
CA LEU A 108 -19.10 5.87 -0.67
C LEU A 108 -17.70 5.66 -0.06
N GLY A 109 -16.98 4.57 -0.34
CA GLY A 109 -15.74 4.26 0.36
C GLY A 109 -16.01 4.09 1.86
N ILE A 110 -17.25 3.77 2.26
CA ILE A 110 -17.60 3.59 3.67
C ILE A 110 -17.79 2.10 4.01
N SER A 111 -18.23 1.30 3.04
CA SER A 111 -18.39 -0.15 3.21
C SER A 111 -17.03 -0.84 3.40
N ASN A 112 -16.70 -1.20 4.65
CA ASN A 112 -15.65 -2.16 4.98
C ASN A 112 -16.28 -3.35 5.71
N HIS A 113 -16.96 -4.21 4.96
CA HIS A 113 -17.59 -5.39 5.53
C HIS A 113 -16.52 -6.39 5.99
N GLN A 114 -16.56 -6.75 7.26
CA GLN A 114 -15.85 -7.91 7.80
C GLN A 114 -16.80 -9.10 7.72
N TYR A 115 -16.41 -10.15 7.00
CA TYR A 115 -17.16 -11.39 6.89
C TYR A 115 -16.22 -12.58 6.87
N HIS A 116 -16.77 -13.77 7.13
CA HIS A 116 -16.04 -15.03 7.20
C HIS A 116 -15.28 -15.31 5.90
N GLU A 117 -14.07 -15.87 5.97
CA GLU A 117 -13.25 -16.27 4.80
C GLU A 117 -12.75 -15.16 3.85
N LYS A 118 -12.68 -13.89 4.29
CA LYS A 118 -12.18 -12.77 3.47
C LYS A 118 -10.85 -13.04 2.71
N LYS A 119 -9.94 -13.85 3.28
CA LYS A 119 -8.69 -14.26 2.62
C LYS A 119 -8.95 -15.11 1.36
N VAL A 120 -9.92 -16.02 1.40
CA VAL A 120 -10.31 -16.87 0.26
C VAL A 120 -10.90 -16.03 -0.86
N TYR A 121 -11.75 -15.05 -0.53
CA TYR A 121 -12.33 -14.13 -1.52
C TYR A 121 -11.32 -13.14 -2.08
N TRP A 122 -10.29 -12.78 -1.31
CA TRP A 122 -9.18 -11.97 -1.83
C TRP A 122 -8.37 -12.73 -2.89
N ASP A 123 -8.09 -14.02 -2.68
CA ASP A 123 -7.42 -14.83 -3.70
C ASP A 123 -8.33 -15.03 -4.92
N LEU A 124 -9.64 -15.24 -4.72
CA LEU A 124 -10.61 -15.25 -5.82
C LEU A 124 -10.63 -13.91 -6.60
N PHE A 125 -10.55 -12.78 -5.90
CA PHE A 125 -10.46 -11.46 -6.53
C PHE A 125 -9.21 -11.30 -7.38
N LYS A 126 -8.04 -11.81 -6.93
CA LYS A 126 -6.81 -11.79 -7.74
C LYS A 126 -7.00 -12.58 -9.03
N ASP A 127 -7.60 -13.76 -8.95
CA ASP A 127 -7.86 -14.59 -10.13
C ASP A 127 -8.83 -13.89 -11.09
N ILE A 128 -9.92 -13.31 -10.56
CA ILE A 128 -10.87 -12.49 -11.34
C ILE A 128 -10.14 -11.31 -12.00
N TRP A 129 -9.28 -10.62 -11.28
CA TRP A 129 -8.53 -9.47 -11.79
C TRP A 129 -7.62 -9.86 -12.96
N ASP A 130 -6.88 -10.97 -12.84
CA ASP A 130 -6.02 -11.44 -13.91
C ASP A 130 -6.82 -11.91 -15.14
N GLU A 131 -8.01 -12.48 -14.97
CA GLU A 131 -8.91 -12.78 -16.09
C GLU A 131 -9.46 -11.50 -16.76
N LEU A 132 -9.84 -10.48 -15.97
CA LEU A 132 -10.23 -9.17 -16.51
C LEU A 132 -9.09 -8.52 -17.33
N ARG A 133 -7.83 -8.72 -16.92
CA ARG A 133 -6.66 -8.27 -17.69
C ARG A 133 -6.51 -9.02 -19.00
N GLN A 134 -6.68 -10.34 -18.99
CA GLN A 134 -6.63 -11.17 -20.20
C GLN A 134 -7.74 -10.80 -21.20
N LEU A 135 -8.92 -10.43 -20.70
CA LEU A 135 -10.05 -9.93 -21.50
C LEU A 135 -9.86 -8.48 -21.98
N GLY A 136 -8.79 -7.80 -21.58
CA GLY A 136 -8.52 -6.39 -21.91
C GLY A 136 -9.51 -5.41 -21.26
N ILE A 137 -10.21 -5.82 -20.20
CA ILE A 137 -11.06 -4.94 -19.39
C ILE A 137 -10.21 -4.08 -18.45
N THR A 138 -9.08 -4.61 -17.99
CA THR A 138 -8.09 -3.87 -17.19
C THR A 138 -6.71 -4.02 -17.82
N ARG A 139 -5.81 -3.06 -17.58
CA ARG A 139 -4.47 -3.06 -18.18
C ARG A 139 -3.40 -3.55 -17.22
N HIS A 140 -3.42 -3.08 -15.99
CA HIS A 140 -2.28 -3.22 -15.07
C HIS A 140 -2.51 -4.33 -14.02
N SER A 141 -1.41 -4.87 -13.49
CA SER A 141 -1.46 -5.81 -12.37
C SER A 141 -1.89 -5.11 -11.07
N LEU A 142 -2.38 -5.89 -10.11
CA LEU A 142 -2.71 -5.36 -8.78
C LEU A 142 -1.49 -4.69 -8.11
N ASP A 143 -0.29 -5.26 -8.24
CA ASP A 143 0.93 -4.69 -7.66
C ASP A 143 1.29 -3.34 -8.29
N TYR A 144 1.13 -3.21 -9.61
CA TYR A 144 1.32 -1.93 -10.29
C TYR A 144 0.33 -0.89 -9.77
N ILE A 145 -0.95 -1.26 -9.68
CA ILE A 145 -2.01 -0.35 -9.23
C ILE A 145 -1.79 0.04 -7.78
N ASN A 146 -1.49 -0.90 -6.89
CA ASN A 146 -1.20 -0.65 -5.48
C ASN A 146 -0.09 0.39 -5.28
N ASN A 147 0.89 0.40 -6.19
CA ASN A 147 2.00 1.35 -6.19
C ASN A 147 1.66 2.69 -6.87
N SER A 148 0.60 2.77 -7.67
CA SER A 148 0.21 4.00 -8.35
C SER A 148 -0.30 5.08 -7.40
N ASP A 149 0.00 6.35 -7.69
CA ASP A 149 -0.52 7.48 -6.95
C ASP A 149 -2.05 7.57 -7.02
N LEU A 150 -2.63 7.19 -8.17
CA LEU A 150 -4.08 7.17 -8.36
C LEU A 150 -4.76 6.22 -7.38
N PHE A 151 -4.19 5.05 -7.13
CA PHE A 151 -4.70 4.14 -6.11
C PHE A 151 -4.42 4.63 -4.69
N LYS A 152 -3.20 5.10 -4.41
CA LYS A 152 -2.80 5.55 -3.07
C LYS A 152 -3.68 6.69 -2.54
N TYR A 153 -4.05 7.60 -3.42
CA TYR A 153 -4.86 8.78 -3.15
C TYR A 153 -6.29 8.68 -3.68
N SER A 154 -6.73 7.47 -4.06
CA SER A 154 -8.07 7.24 -4.58
C SER A 154 -9.13 7.58 -3.53
N PRO A 155 -10.18 8.34 -3.89
CA PRO A 155 -11.33 8.57 -3.01
C PRO A 155 -12.15 7.29 -2.79
N TYR A 156 -11.94 6.24 -3.58
CA TYR A 156 -12.68 4.97 -3.47
C TYR A 156 -12.05 4.01 -2.45
N LYS A 157 -11.03 4.45 -1.71
CA LYS A 157 -10.52 3.70 -0.57
C LYS A 157 -11.53 3.71 0.57
N SER A 158 -11.78 2.53 1.15
CA SER A 158 -12.56 2.42 2.37
C SER A 158 -11.94 3.27 3.49
N LEU A 159 -12.74 4.14 4.09
CA LEU A 159 -12.38 4.92 5.25
C LEU A 159 -12.50 4.08 6.52
N SER A 160 -11.66 4.38 7.51
CA SER A 160 -11.83 3.82 8.85
C SER A 160 -12.99 4.50 9.58
N LYS A 161 -13.54 3.84 10.62
CA LYS A 161 -14.57 4.43 11.51
C LYS A 161 -14.15 5.79 12.08
N GLU A 162 -12.86 5.96 12.40
CA GLU A 162 -12.34 7.23 12.88
C GLU A 162 -12.29 8.31 11.80
N GLN A 163 -11.96 7.95 10.54
CA GLN A 163 -12.01 8.88 9.42
C GLN A 163 -13.46 9.31 9.11
N ILE A 164 -14.42 8.39 9.19
CA ILE A 164 -15.86 8.69 9.06
C ILE A 164 -16.29 9.68 10.16
N LYS A 165 -15.91 9.42 11.41
CA LYS A 165 -16.16 10.37 12.51
C LYS A 165 -15.53 11.74 12.24
N GLY A 166 -14.29 11.77 11.75
CA GLY A 166 -13.62 13.00 11.33
C GLY A 166 -14.40 13.77 10.26
N LEU A 167 -14.96 13.08 9.26
CA LEU A 167 -15.83 13.70 8.26
C LEU A 167 -17.12 14.26 8.86
N LYS A 168 -17.80 13.50 9.73
CA LYS A 168 -19.00 13.97 10.42
C LYS A 168 -18.71 15.26 11.19
N THR A 169 -17.59 15.33 11.91
CA THR A 169 -17.15 16.56 12.59
C THR A 169 -16.94 17.72 11.61
N ILE A 170 -16.25 17.48 10.49
CA ILE A 170 -16.01 18.50 9.48
C ILE A 170 -17.33 19.04 8.92
N LEU A 171 -18.27 18.17 8.53
CA LEU A 171 -19.57 18.57 7.99
C LEU A 171 -20.37 19.38 9.01
N ASN A 172 -20.37 18.97 10.28
CA ASN A 172 -21.00 19.75 11.36
C ASN A 172 -20.38 21.16 11.50
N CYS A 173 -19.06 21.29 11.37
CA CYS A 173 -18.38 22.59 11.41
C CYS A 173 -18.74 23.48 10.19
N LEU A 174 -19.01 22.89 9.02
CA LEU A 174 -19.50 23.64 7.87
C LEU A 174 -20.92 24.17 8.10
N LEU A 175 -21.75 23.43 8.84
CA LEU A 175 -23.11 23.82 9.20
C LEU A 175 -23.18 24.88 10.29
N ASP A 176 -22.24 24.88 11.26
CA ASP A 176 -22.14 25.87 12.33
C ASP A 176 -21.83 27.27 11.76
N GLU A 177 -22.68 28.28 12.01
CA GLU A 177 -22.47 29.65 11.53
C GLU A 177 -21.36 30.40 12.27
N ASN A 178 -21.09 30.01 13.52
CA ASN A 178 -20.05 30.64 14.34
C ASN A 178 -18.65 30.04 14.06
N ALA A 179 -18.58 28.89 13.41
CA ALA A 179 -17.32 28.31 12.97
C ALA A 179 -16.87 28.95 11.65
N LYS A 180 -15.60 29.28 11.52
CA LYS A 180 -14.97 29.66 10.24
C LYS A 180 -13.83 28.71 9.90
N VAL A 181 -13.13 28.18 10.89
CA VAL A 181 -11.97 27.30 10.69
C VAL A 181 -12.18 25.95 11.36
N SER A 182 -11.95 24.88 10.63
CA SER A 182 -11.80 23.51 11.16
C SER A 182 -10.33 23.13 11.10
N LEU A 183 -9.64 23.16 12.23
CA LEU A 183 -8.23 22.77 12.34
C LEU A 183 -8.15 21.29 12.74
N ILE A 184 -7.62 20.47 11.85
CA ILE A 184 -7.57 19.02 12.02
C ILE A 184 -6.12 18.60 12.25
N HIS A 185 -5.82 18.21 13.48
CA HIS A 185 -4.54 17.64 13.84
C HIS A 185 -4.46 16.18 13.43
N GLY A 186 -3.32 15.76 12.89
CA GLY A 186 -3.05 14.34 12.70
C GLY A 186 -1.59 14.11 12.36
N GLY A 187 -1.01 13.04 12.90
CA GLY A 187 0.36 12.64 12.57
C GLY A 187 0.52 12.16 11.12
N ALA A 188 1.75 11.85 10.72
CA ALA A 188 2.04 11.24 9.42
C ALA A 188 1.19 9.97 9.21
N GLY A 189 0.58 9.87 8.02
CA GLY A 189 -0.22 8.73 7.60
C GLY A 189 -1.60 8.54 8.24
N THR A 190 -2.04 9.41 9.14
CA THR A 190 -3.44 9.43 9.67
C THR A 190 -4.54 9.63 8.61
N GLY A 191 -4.17 9.64 7.33
CA GLY A 191 -5.11 9.69 6.20
C GLY A 191 -5.63 11.08 5.87
N LYS A 192 -4.99 12.16 6.35
CA LYS A 192 -5.38 13.56 6.10
C LYS A 192 -5.62 13.87 4.62
N SER A 193 -4.67 13.54 3.75
CA SER A 193 -4.79 13.75 2.30
C SER A 193 -5.95 12.96 1.70
N ILE A 194 -6.12 11.69 2.08
CA ILE A 194 -7.24 10.86 1.61
C ILE A 194 -8.57 11.48 2.06
N LEU A 195 -8.65 11.94 3.32
CA LEU A 195 -9.83 12.60 3.88
C LEU A 195 -10.18 13.89 3.11
N ALA A 196 -9.17 14.69 2.75
CA ALA A 196 -9.34 15.92 1.98
C ALA A 196 -9.91 15.61 0.57
N ILE A 197 -9.32 14.65 -0.14
CA ILE A 197 -9.74 14.24 -1.49
C ILE A 197 -11.15 13.64 -1.45
N PHE A 198 -11.41 12.82 -0.44
CA PHE A 198 -12.70 12.19 -0.24
C PHE A 198 -13.80 13.22 0.05
N LEU A 199 -13.54 14.20 0.92
CA LEU A 199 -14.49 15.28 1.20
C LEU A 199 -14.80 16.10 -0.06
N PHE A 200 -13.78 16.39 -0.89
CA PHE A 200 -13.98 17.02 -2.19
C PHE A 200 -14.94 16.22 -3.08
N LYS A 201 -14.71 14.90 -3.18
CA LYS A 201 -15.56 14.02 -3.96
C LYS A 201 -16.98 13.96 -3.40
N LEU A 202 -17.16 13.82 -2.09
CA LEU A 202 -18.47 13.80 -1.44
C LEU A 202 -19.29 15.07 -1.74
N LEU A 203 -18.66 16.24 -1.62
CA LEU A 203 -19.33 17.53 -1.80
C LEU A 203 -19.69 17.79 -3.27
N LYS A 204 -18.96 17.23 -4.24
CA LYS A 204 -19.26 17.38 -5.69
C LYS A 204 -20.08 16.25 -6.32
N THR A 205 -20.22 15.09 -5.67
CA THR A 205 -21.03 13.97 -6.19
C THR A 205 -22.53 14.26 -6.06
N ASN A 206 -23.38 13.84 -7.00
CA ASN A 206 -24.82 14.08 -6.87
C ASN A 206 -25.43 13.18 -5.81
N LEU A 207 -26.48 13.64 -5.13
CA LEU A 207 -27.13 12.84 -4.07
C LEU A 207 -27.85 11.59 -4.62
N GLU A 208 -28.22 11.60 -5.91
CA GLU A 208 -28.88 10.48 -6.60
C GLU A 208 -27.92 9.35 -6.96
N ASP A 209 -26.61 9.61 -6.96
CA ASP A 209 -25.58 8.62 -7.28
C ASP A 209 -25.36 7.62 -6.13
N PHE A 210 -25.89 7.91 -4.94
CA PHE A 210 -25.74 7.08 -3.75
C PHE A 210 -26.79 5.96 -3.69
N ASN A 211 -26.34 4.73 -3.41
CA ASN A 211 -27.24 3.59 -3.21
C ASN A 211 -27.63 3.47 -1.73
N TYR A 212 -28.83 3.95 -1.39
CA TYR A 212 -29.38 3.91 -0.02
C TYR A 212 -29.56 2.48 0.53
N ALA A 213 -29.68 1.48 -0.34
CA ALA A 213 -29.97 0.11 0.08
C ALA A 213 -28.83 -0.54 0.88
N ASP A 214 -27.62 0.01 0.79
CA ASP A 214 -26.41 -0.56 1.40
C ASP A 214 -25.94 0.24 2.63
N PHE A 215 -26.70 1.24 3.08
CA PHE A 215 -26.30 2.11 4.18
C PHE A 215 -26.53 1.42 5.53
N ASP A 216 -25.53 1.52 6.41
CA ASP A 216 -25.73 1.30 7.84
C ASP A 216 -26.15 2.59 8.57
N GLU A 217 -26.37 2.51 9.89
CA GLU A 217 -26.74 3.68 10.70
C GLU A 217 -25.70 4.81 10.62
N ASP A 218 -24.42 4.46 10.50
CA ASP A 218 -23.33 5.43 10.41
C ASP A 218 -23.34 6.17 9.07
N ASP A 219 -23.62 5.45 7.98
CA ASP A 219 -23.80 5.97 6.62
C ASP A 219 -24.99 6.92 6.51
N GLU A 220 -26.14 6.54 7.08
CA GLU A 220 -27.36 7.36 7.06
C GLU A 220 -27.14 8.72 7.74
N GLU A 221 -26.46 8.73 8.90
CA GLU A 221 -26.14 9.96 9.61
C GLU A 221 -25.21 10.86 8.78
N LEU A 222 -24.14 10.28 8.21
CA LEU A 222 -23.21 11.04 7.37
C LEU A 222 -23.92 11.62 6.15
N PHE A 223 -24.79 10.83 5.52
CA PHE A 223 -25.56 11.24 4.36
C PHE A 223 -26.52 12.39 4.70
N LEU A 224 -27.21 12.33 5.84
CA LEU A 224 -28.09 13.40 6.31
C LEU A 224 -27.31 14.71 6.52
N LEU A 225 -26.12 14.64 7.11
CA LEU A 225 -25.23 15.80 7.25
C LEU A 225 -24.81 16.35 5.88
N LEU A 226 -24.40 15.48 4.96
CA LEU A 226 -24.01 15.86 3.60
C LEU A 226 -25.15 16.58 2.87
N LYS A 227 -26.38 16.06 2.98
CA LYS A 227 -27.57 16.68 2.40
C LYS A 227 -27.79 18.09 2.94
N ARG A 228 -27.74 18.26 4.26
CA ARG A 228 -27.86 19.60 4.90
C ARG A 228 -26.77 20.57 4.45
N VAL A 229 -25.53 20.10 4.27
CA VAL A 229 -24.43 20.93 3.78
C VAL A 229 -24.69 21.36 2.33
N LYS A 230 -25.14 20.45 1.46
CA LYS A 230 -25.47 20.79 0.06
C LYS A 230 -26.68 21.71 -0.06
N ASP A 231 -27.67 21.57 0.81
CA ASP A 231 -28.82 22.48 0.86
C ASP A 231 -28.38 23.90 1.27
N LYS A 232 -27.42 24.02 2.19
CA LYS A 232 -26.83 25.30 2.60
C LYS A 232 -25.93 25.91 1.52
N PHE A 233 -25.19 25.08 0.79
CA PHE A 233 -24.23 25.52 -0.22
C PHE A 233 -24.49 24.85 -1.60
N LYS A 234 -25.38 25.46 -2.40
CA LYS A 234 -25.83 24.89 -3.69
C LYS A 234 -24.71 24.64 -4.71
N ASP A 235 -23.78 25.58 -4.88
CA ASP A 235 -22.57 25.37 -5.68
C ASP A 235 -21.36 26.00 -4.99
N LEU A 236 -20.63 25.17 -4.23
CA LEU A 236 -19.43 25.59 -3.53
C LEU A 236 -18.29 25.88 -4.52
N ASN A 237 -17.78 27.11 -4.50
CA ASN A 237 -16.47 27.42 -5.04
C ASN A 237 -15.38 26.94 -4.05
N MET A 238 -14.72 25.84 -4.39
CA MET A 238 -13.78 25.15 -3.49
C MET A 238 -12.38 25.06 -4.07
N ALA A 239 -11.38 25.10 -3.19
CA ALA A 239 -9.99 24.86 -3.55
C ALA A 239 -9.26 23.94 -2.56
N LEU A 240 -8.50 22.98 -3.10
CA LEU A 240 -7.55 22.16 -2.35
C LEU A 240 -6.16 22.81 -2.46
N VAL A 241 -5.72 23.46 -1.38
CA VAL A 241 -4.41 24.11 -1.31
C VAL A 241 -3.36 23.10 -0.87
N ILE A 242 -2.36 22.91 -1.71
CA ILE A 242 -1.18 22.09 -1.41
C ILE A 242 0.07 22.95 -1.60
N PRO A 243 0.79 23.32 -0.51
CA PRO A 243 2.00 24.16 -0.61
C PRO A 243 3.10 23.55 -1.48
N MET A 244 3.22 22.23 -1.44
CA MET A 244 4.31 21.50 -2.11
C MET A 244 4.02 21.25 -3.58
N ALA A 245 4.85 21.76 -4.48
CA ALA A 245 4.60 21.70 -5.92
C ALA A 245 4.59 20.27 -6.50
N SER A 246 5.48 19.39 -6.05
CA SER A 246 5.54 17.99 -6.50
C SER A 246 4.27 17.23 -6.14
N PHE A 247 3.91 17.22 -4.86
CA PHE A 247 2.71 16.58 -4.36
C PHE A 247 1.43 17.20 -4.94
N ARG A 248 1.40 18.54 -5.09
CA ARG A 248 0.29 19.24 -5.76
C ARG A 248 0.05 18.73 -7.18
N LYS A 249 1.12 18.52 -7.96
CA LYS A 249 1.02 18.00 -9.33
C LYS A 249 0.43 16.59 -9.34
N THR A 250 0.86 15.73 -8.41
CA THR A 250 0.33 14.38 -8.23
C THR A 250 -1.17 14.40 -7.94
N ILE A 251 -1.60 15.16 -6.93
CA ILE A 251 -3.03 15.25 -6.58
C ILE A 251 -3.86 15.92 -7.68
N SER A 252 -3.31 16.91 -8.39
CA SER A 252 -3.98 17.50 -9.57
C SER A 252 -4.22 16.46 -10.67
N ASN A 253 -3.29 15.51 -10.87
CA ASN A 253 -3.49 14.40 -11.80
C ASN A 253 -4.52 13.39 -11.28
N VAL A 254 -4.53 13.10 -9.98
CA VAL A 254 -5.57 12.26 -9.36
C VAL A 254 -6.96 12.87 -9.60
N PHE A 255 -7.13 14.18 -9.38
CA PHE A 255 -8.40 14.89 -9.60
C PHE A 255 -8.89 14.81 -11.04
N LYS A 256 -8.00 14.83 -12.05
CA LYS A 256 -8.39 14.70 -13.47
C LYS A 256 -9.01 13.34 -13.81
N ASN A 257 -8.69 12.30 -13.04
CA ASN A 257 -9.18 10.94 -13.26
C ASN A 257 -10.45 10.62 -12.46
N ILE A 258 -10.94 11.57 -11.64
CA ILE A 258 -12.13 11.39 -10.81
C ILE A 258 -13.29 12.16 -11.43
N ASN A 259 -14.39 11.46 -11.74
CA ASN A 259 -15.58 12.08 -12.29
C ASN A 259 -16.13 13.18 -11.36
N GLY A 260 -16.43 14.36 -11.92
CA GLY A 260 -16.91 15.54 -11.20
C GLY A 260 -15.82 16.43 -10.59
N LEU A 261 -14.55 16.03 -10.64
CA LEU A 261 -13.42 16.84 -10.15
C LEU A 261 -12.58 17.40 -11.30
N SER A 262 -11.83 18.47 -11.02
CA SER A 262 -10.92 19.09 -11.97
C SER A 262 -9.56 19.34 -11.34
N GLY A 263 -8.50 19.06 -12.10
CA GLY A 263 -7.12 19.34 -11.65
C GLY A 263 -6.87 20.83 -11.35
N LYS A 264 -7.72 21.75 -11.83
CA LYS A 264 -7.67 23.19 -11.52
C LYS A 264 -8.14 23.53 -10.10
N MET A 265 -8.89 22.64 -9.45
CA MET A 265 -9.31 22.80 -8.05
C MET A 265 -8.15 22.60 -7.08
N VAL A 266 -7.07 21.97 -7.52
CA VAL A 266 -5.86 21.72 -6.72
C VAL A 266 -4.86 22.85 -6.99
N ILE A 267 -4.67 23.74 -6.03
CA ILE A 267 -3.95 25.01 -6.22
C ILE A 267 -2.76 25.17 -5.27
N GLY A 268 -1.86 26.08 -5.59
CA GLY A 268 -0.82 26.52 -4.67
C GLY A 268 -1.30 27.68 -3.79
N PRO A 269 -0.61 27.96 -2.67
CA PRO A 269 -0.93 29.11 -1.83
C PRO A 269 -0.90 30.43 -2.61
N SER A 270 -0.01 30.56 -3.59
CA SER A 270 0.09 31.77 -4.42
C SER A 270 -1.16 32.07 -5.24
N ASP A 271 -1.98 31.07 -5.53
CA ASP A 271 -3.22 31.22 -6.30
C ASP A 271 -4.37 31.76 -5.46
N LEU A 272 -4.24 31.76 -4.12
CA LEU A 272 -5.24 32.32 -3.20
C LEU A 272 -5.42 33.81 -3.39
N ALA A 273 -4.35 34.54 -3.73
CA ALA A 273 -4.42 35.98 -3.98
C ALA A 273 -5.21 36.37 -5.25
N LYS A 274 -5.75 35.40 -6.01
CA LYS A 274 -6.47 35.63 -7.27
C LYS A 274 -7.98 35.55 -7.13
N ASN A 275 -8.49 34.77 -6.18
CA ASN A 275 -9.92 34.45 -6.06
C ASN A 275 -10.34 34.33 -4.59
N ASN A 276 -11.64 34.50 -4.34
CA ASN A 276 -12.27 34.16 -3.07
C ASN A 276 -12.98 32.82 -3.18
N TYR A 277 -13.00 32.03 -2.10
CA TYR A 277 -13.57 30.70 -2.08
C TYR A 277 -14.60 30.55 -0.94
N ASP A 278 -15.63 29.76 -1.18
CA ASP A 278 -16.59 29.40 -0.12
C ASP A 278 -15.94 28.44 0.88
N LEU A 279 -15.14 27.50 0.36
CA LEU A 279 -14.42 26.51 1.15
C LEU A 279 -12.99 26.33 0.64
N ILE A 280 -12.01 26.59 1.51
CA ILE A 280 -10.62 26.18 1.30
C ILE A 280 -10.32 24.95 2.13
N ILE A 281 -9.74 23.93 1.52
CA ILE A 281 -9.15 22.79 2.23
C ILE A 281 -7.64 22.87 2.04
N VAL A 282 -6.90 22.94 3.13
CA VAL A 282 -5.43 22.95 3.11
C VAL A 282 -4.93 21.58 3.54
N ASP A 283 -4.21 20.90 2.66
CA ASP A 283 -3.41 19.74 3.03
C ASP A 283 -1.95 20.15 3.27
N GLU A 284 -1.26 19.43 4.16
CA GLU A 284 0.09 19.77 4.62
C GLU A 284 0.18 21.23 5.14
N GLY A 285 -0.80 21.68 5.94
CA GLY A 285 -0.91 23.07 6.42
C GLY A 285 0.33 23.57 7.16
N HIS A 286 1.06 22.68 7.81
CA HIS A 286 2.34 22.96 8.45
C HIS A 286 3.45 23.44 7.47
N ARG A 287 3.24 23.31 6.15
CA ARG A 287 4.12 23.75 5.05
C ARG A 287 3.68 25.05 4.39
N LEU A 288 2.59 25.65 4.85
CA LEU A 288 2.27 27.03 4.50
C LEU A 288 3.45 27.91 4.90
N ARG A 289 3.80 28.89 4.07
CA ARG A 289 5.06 29.62 4.21
C ARG A 289 4.90 30.99 4.85
N ARG A 290 5.97 31.44 5.49
CA ARG A 290 6.22 32.84 5.87
C ARG A 290 7.38 33.40 5.06
N ARG A 291 7.61 34.71 5.13
CA ARG A 291 8.64 35.43 4.36
C ARG A 291 10.08 35.18 4.83
N VAL A 292 10.52 33.92 4.90
CA VAL A 292 11.86 33.49 5.36
C VAL A 292 12.42 32.46 4.38
N ASN A 293 13.66 32.66 3.91
CA ASN A 293 14.40 31.74 3.01
C ASN A 293 13.58 31.16 1.84
N LEU A 294 12.77 31.99 1.18
CA LEU A 294 11.87 31.57 0.10
C LEU A 294 12.55 31.41 -1.27
N GLY A 295 13.83 31.76 -1.40
CA GLY A 295 14.55 31.73 -2.68
C GLY A 295 13.84 32.56 -3.75
N SER A 296 13.59 31.98 -4.93
CA SER A 296 12.90 32.67 -6.02
C SER A 296 11.44 33.05 -5.71
N TYR A 297 10.85 32.48 -4.66
CA TYR A 297 9.45 32.75 -4.29
C TYR A 297 9.25 34.04 -3.48
N PHE A 298 10.33 34.72 -3.03
CA PHE A 298 10.23 35.99 -2.29
C PHE A 298 9.38 37.04 -3.03
N GLY A 299 9.62 37.25 -4.33
CA GLY A 299 8.87 38.25 -5.11
C GLY A 299 7.37 37.92 -5.24
N THR A 300 7.04 36.64 -5.39
CA THR A 300 5.64 36.17 -5.45
C THR A 300 4.94 36.38 -4.10
N PHE A 301 5.63 36.10 -3.00
CA PHE A 301 5.10 36.31 -1.66
C PHE A 301 4.80 37.79 -1.42
N ASP A 302 5.75 38.68 -1.71
CA ASP A 302 5.59 40.13 -1.53
C ASP A 302 4.41 40.69 -2.33
N THR A 303 4.32 40.32 -3.61
CA THR A 303 3.24 40.75 -4.51
C THR A 303 1.87 40.29 -4.01
N ASN A 304 1.79 39.09 -3.44
CA ASN A 304 0.54 38.55 -2.93
C ASN A 304 0.11 39.20 -1.62
N CYS A 305 1.06 39.47 -0.71
CA CYS A 305 0.77 40.24 0.49
C CYS A 305 0.24 41.64 0.15
N GLU A 306 0.86 42.33 -0.82
CA GLU A 306 0.39 43.64 -1.28
C GLU A 306 -1.04 43.58 -1.83
N LYS A 307 -1.34 42.60 -2.71
CA LYS A 307 -2.68 42.40 -3.26
C LYS A 307 -3.74 42.10 -2.19
N LEU A 308 -3.35 41.40 -1.13
CA LEU A 308 -4.23 41.02 -0.03
C LEU A 308 -4.29 42.09 1.08
N GLY A 309 -3.55 43.19 0.96
CA GLY A 309 -3.49 44.24 2.00
C GLY A 309 -2.83 43.77 3.30
N LEU A 310 -1.91 42.80 3.23
CA LEU A 310 -1.23 42.21 4.38
C LEU A 310 0.21 42.71 4.48
N ASP A 311 0.71 42.92 5.71
CA ASP A 311 2.13 43.18 5.93
C ASP A 311 2.94 41.91 5.68
N LYS A 312 3.80 41.96 4.66
CA LYS A 312 4.67 40.86 4.24
C LYS A 312 5.68 40.40 5.30
N PHE A 313 5.98 41.22 6.32
CA PHE A 313 6.92 40.85 7.38
C PHE A 313 6.27 40.11 8.54
N THR A 314 4.96 40.28 8.74
CA THR A 314 4.22 39.62 9.82
C THR A 314 3.29 38.51 9.32
N ALA A 315 2.82 38.61 8.07
CA ALA A 315 1.89 37.66 7.49
C ALA A 315 2.57 36.37 7.00
N SER A 316 1.72 35.35 6.84
CA SER A 316 2.04 34.03 6.32
C SER A 316 0.97 33.59 5.32
N GLU A 317 1.23 32.50 4.60
CA GLU A 317 0.23 31.89 3.72
C GLU A 317 -0.99 31.34 4.49
N LEU A 318 -0.88 31.13 5.81
CA LEU A 318 -2.02 30.81 6.67
C LEU A 318 -3.00 31.98 6.75
N ASP A 319 -2.50 33.21 6.83
CA ASP A 319 -3.34 34.42 6.83
C ASP A 319 -4.06 34.56 5.48
N TRP A 320 -3.41 34.18 4.37
CA TRP A 320 -4.04 34.19 3.05
C TRP A 320 -5.22 33.21 2.98
N VAL A 321 -5.07 32.02 3.56
CA VAL A 321 -6.15 31.00 3.64
C VAL A 321 -7.33 31.54 4.42
N ILE A 322 -7.08 32.11 5.60
CA ILE A 322 -8.14 32.63 6.49
C ILE A 322 -8.85 33.83 5.85
N LEU A 323 -8.12 34.69 5.14
CA LEU A 323 -8.68 35.87 4.49
C LEU A 323 -9.54 35.52 3.26
N GLN A 324 -9.06 34.60 2.42
CA GLN A 324 -9.68 34.28 1.12
C GLN A 324 -10.78 33.21 1.18
N SER A 325 -11.22 32.84 2.38
CA SER A 325 -12.27 31.83 2.57
C SER A 325 -13.40 32.26 3.49
N SER A 326 -14.62 31.84 3.13
CA SER A 326 -15.76 31.85 4.06
C SER A 326 -15.63 30.74 5.11
N LYS A 327 -15.17 29.55 4.69
CA LYS A 327 -14.85 28.40 5.55
C LYS A 327 -13.49 27.83 5.19
N SER A 328 -12.71 27.43 6.19
CA SER A 328 -11.40 26.79 6.00
C SER A 328 -11.30 25.47 6.75
N ILE A 329 -10.78 24.43 6.10
CA ILE A 329 -10.39 23.17 6.73
C ILE A 329 -8.87 23.05 6.59
N ILE A 330 -8.15 22.93 7.69
CA ILE A 330 -6.69 22.93 7.68
C ILE A 330 -6.17 21.65 8.33
N PHE A 331 -5.53 20.80 7.54
CA PHE A 331 -4.87 19.60 8.02
C PHE A 331 -3.45 19.93 8.51
N TYR A 332 -3.22 19.76 9.81
CA TYR A 332 -2.00 20.19 10.47
C TYR A 332 -1.26 19.03 11.16
N ASP A 333 0.06 19.04 11.06
CA ASP A 333 0.96 18.13 11.75
C ASP A 333 2.15 18.92 12.31
N GLN A 334 2.17 19.09 13.63
CA GLN A 334 3.20 19.89 14.30
C GLN A 334 4.62 19.31 14.17
N TYR A 335 4.76 18.02 13.87
CA TYR A 335 6.06 17.34 13.80
C TYR A 335 6.64 17.27 12.38
N GLN A 336 5.90 17.75 11.38
CA GLN A 336 6.35 17.77 9.99
C GLN A 336 6.79 19.17 9.51
N SER A 337 6.86 20.15 10.41
CA SER A 337 7.55 21.41 10.16
C SER A 337 9.06 21.17 10.14
N ILE A 338 9.69 21.39 8.99
CA ILE A 338 11.10 21.03 8.72
C ILE A 338 11.90 22.18 8.10
N LYS A 339 11.28 23.35 7.88
CA LYS A 339 11.95 24.52 7.32
C LYS A 339 11.69 25.78 8.14
N PRO A 340 12.65 26.71 8.21
CA PRO A 340 12.42 28.04 8.77
C PRO A 340 11.31 28.81 8.04
N SER A 341 11.12 28.54 6.75
CA SER A 341 10.07 29.14 5.93
C SER A 341 8.66 28.69 6.31
N ASP A 342 8.52 27.60 7.07
CA ASP A 342 7.21 27.09 7.46
C ASP A 342 6.50 28.06 8.42
N THR A 343 5.17 28.03 8.40
CA THR A 343 4.33 28.79 9.32
C THR A 343 4.61 28.32 10.73
N LEU A 344 4.78 29.27 11.65
CA LEU A 344 5.18 28.99 13.01
C LEU A 344 4.11 28.17 13.74
N LYS A 345 4.55 27.25 14.60
CA LYS A 345 3.68 26.48 15.50
C LYS A 345 2.76 27.39 16.32
N ASP A 346 3.28 28.53 16.78
CA ASP A 346 2.49 29.47 17.57
C ASP A 346 1.38 30.17 16.78
N SER A 347 1.49 30.28 15.45
CA SER A 347 0.38 30.76 14.61
C SER A 347 -0.80 29.79 14.63
N PHE A 348 -0.52 28.48 14.59
CA PHE A 348 -1.57 27.46 14.73
C PHE A 348 -2.15 27.44 16.14
N LYS A 349 -1.32 27.55 17.19
CA LYS A 349 -1.84 27.66 18.58
C LYS A 349 -2.74 28.87 18.78
N LYS A 350 -2.39 30.03 18.19
CA LYS A 350 -3.26 31.22 18.23
C LYS A 350 -4.58 30.91 17.54
N LEU A 351 -4.53 30.31 16.36
CA LEU A 351 -5.72 29.92 15.61
C LEU A 351 -6.61 28.93 16.38
N GLU A 352 -6.02 27.96 17.10
CA GLU A 352 -6.73 27.01 17.97
C GLU A 352 -7.57 27.70 19.04
N LEU A 353 -7.12 28.85 19.55
CA LEU A 353 -7.76 29.59 20.63
C LEU A 353 -8.86 30.55 20.15
N GLU A 354 -8.99 30.76 18.84
CA GLU A 354 -10.01 31.64 18.28
C GLU A 354 -11.43 31.06 18.45
N PRO A 355 -12.44 31.87 18.82
CA PRO A 355 -13.80 31.37 19.10
C PRO A 355 -14.50 30.80 17.87
N HIS A 356 -14.03 31.16 16.68
CA HIS A 356 -14.51 30.67 15.39
C HIS A 356 -13.73 29.47 14.87
N THR A 357 -12.79 28.92 15.64
CA THR A 357 -12.05 27.71 15.29
C THR A 357 -12.68 26.50 15.99
N ARG A 358 -12.73 25.38 15.27
CA ARG A 358 -13.09 24.05 15.79
C ARG A 358 -11.88 23.15 15.59
N VAL A 359 -11.46 22.46 16.65
CA VAL A 359 -10.27 21.62 16.63
C VAL A 359 -10.68 20.15 16.72
N GLU A 360 -10.18 19.33 15.81
CA GLU A 360 -10.37 17.87 15.80
C GLU A 360 -9.01 17.18 15.70
N LYS A 361 -8.89 15.95 16.22
CA LYS A 361 -7.62 15.20 16.19
C LYS A 361 -7.82 13.78 15.68
N LEU A 362 -7.20 13.49 14.55
CA LEU A 362 -7.04 12.14 14.01
C LEU A 362 -5.89 11.44 14.74
N LYS A 363 -6.22 10.40 15.49
CA LYS A 363 -5.29 9.66 16.37
C LYS A 363 -4.73 8.42 15.70
N THR A 364 -5.51 7.67 14.92
CA THR A 364 -5.03 6.41 14.34
C THR A 364 -4.23 6.63 13.07
N GLN A 365 -3.01 6.08 13.05
CA GLN A 365 -2.19 5.97 11.87
C GLN A 365 -2.41 4.60 11.20
N LEU A 366 -2.89 4.64 9.96
CA LEU A 366 -3.34 3.51 9.14
C LEU A 366 -2.29 3.04 8.10
N ARG A 367 -1.26 3.83 7.82
CA ARG A 367 -0.34 3.61 6.69
C ARG A 367 0.83 2.69 7.01
N VAL A 368 1.40 2.76 8.22
CA VAL A 368 2.61 1.99 8.59
C VAL A 368 2.17 0.70 9.26
N ARG A 369 2.58 -0.46 8.72
CA ARG A 369 2.22 -1.78 9.30
C ARG A 369 2.82 -2.02 10.68
N GLY A 370 3.86 -1.27 11.05
CA GLY A 370 4.38 -1.25 12.42
C GLY A 370 3.40 -0.67 13.46
N GLY A 371 2.30 -0.05 13.00
CA GLY A 371 1.24 0.46 13.85
C GLY A 371 1.69 1.55 14.82
N ASN A 372 0.82 1.85 15.79
CA ASN A 372 1.04 2.93 16.75
C ASN A 372 2.29 2.72 17.63
N ASN A 373 2.68 1.47 17.87
CA ASN A 373 3.86 1.14 18.69
C ASN A 373 5.16 1.57 18.00
N TYR A 374 5.28 1.38 16.69
CA TYR A 374 6.42 1.86 15.91
C TYR A 374 6.55 3.39 15.98
N ILE A 375 5.44 4.10 15.80
CA ILE A 375 5.44 5.57 15.82
C ILE A 375 5.81 6.09 17.20
N LYS A 376 5.22 5.51 18.26
CA LYS A 376 5.57 5.85 19.64
C LYS A 376 7.06 5.59 19.91
N LEU A 377 7.62 4.51 19.38
CA LEU A 377 9.05 4.24 19.49
C LEU A 377 9.88 5.33 18.81
N ILE A 378 9.56 5.71 17.57
CA ILE A 378 10.27 6.78 16.87
C ILE A 378 10.18 8.10 17.66
N HIS A 379 9.00 8.48 18.15
CA HIS A 379 8.86 9.65 19.01
C HIS A 379 9.67 9.50 20.30
N LYS A 380 9.69 8.33 20.93
CA LYS A 380 10.47 8.09 22.15
C LYS A 380 11.98 8.21 21.92
N ILE A 381 12.49 7.66 20.81
CA ILE A 381 13.92 7.74 20.45
C ILE A 381 14.36 9.19 20.27
N PHE A 382 13.55 10.00 19.58
CA PHE A 382 13.97 11.34 19.14
C PHE A 382 13.46 12.50 20.02
N ASP A 383 12.35 12.34 20.74
CA ASP A 383 11.76 13.37 21.62
C ASP A 383 12.02 13.10 23.11
N GLU A 384 12.18 11.83 23.53
CA GLU A 384 12.29 11.40 24.93
C GLU A 384 13.51 10.48 25.16
N SER A 385 14.67 10.82 24.58
CA SER A 385 15.88 9.98 24.56
C SER A 385 16.46 9.59 25.93
N LEU A 386 15.93 10.15 27.02
CA LEU A 386 16.35 9.89 28.40
C LEU A 386 15.74 8.62 29.00
N ILE A 387 14.66 8.08 28.41
CA ILE A 387 13.94 6.91 28.93
C ILE A 387 14.16 5.73 27.98
N LEU A 388 15.03 4.79 28.35
CA LEU A 388 15.21 3.54 27.59
C LEU A 388 13.95 2.66 27.74
N PRO A 389 13.31 2.18 26.66
CA PRO A 389 12.33 1.11 26.77
C PRO A 389 13.00 -0.17 27.25
N SER A 390 12.30 -0.94 28.07
CA SER A 390 12.77 -2.22 28.60
C SER A 390 12.83 -3.33 27.54
N GLU A 391 12.23 -3.12 26.37
CA GLU A 391 12.09 -4.13 25.32
C GLU A 391 12.39 -3.57 23.93
N THR A 392 13.00 -4.41 23.09
CA THR A 392 13.21 -4.12 21.66
C THR A 392 11.89 -4.23 20.92
N TYR A 393 11.60 -3.25 20.05
CA TYR A 393 10.39 -3.29 19.25
C TYR A 393 10.45 -4.46 18.24
N LYS A 394 9.48 -5.37 18.34
CA LYS A 394 9.29 -6.48 17.40
C LYS A 394 7.83 -6.58 17.00
N THR A 395 7.60 -6.86 15.73
CA THR A 395 6.31 -7.22 15.16
C THR A 395 6.56 -8.10 13.94
N ASP A 396 5.64 -9.02 13.67
CA ASP A 396 5.72 -9.91 12.50
C ASP A 396 5.35 -9.16 11.20
N ASP A 397 4.66 -8.02 11.31
CA ASP A 397 4.07 -7.30 10.19
C ASP A 397 4.92 -6.11 9.67
N TYR A 398 6.06 -5.82 10.31
CA TYR A 398 6.92 -4.68 9.94
C TYR A 398 8.40 -4.94 10.20
N GLU A 399 9.22 -4.84 9.13
CA GLU A 399 10.66 -5.01 9.25
C GLU A 399 11.33 -3.71 9.72
N PHE A 400 11.98 -3.73 10.89
CA PHE A 400 12.69 -2.57 11.43
C PHE A 400 14.09 -2.97 11.92
N TYR A 401 15.13 -2.63 11.15
CA TYR A 401 16.49 -3.09 11.39
C TYR A 401 17.53 -1.99 11.29
N LEU A 402 18.55 -2.09 12.15
CA LEU A 402 19.77 -1.30 12.09
C LEU A 402 20.86 -2.10 11.37
N PHE A 403 21.48 -1.51 10.36
CA PHE A 403 22.56 -2.11 9.58
C PHE A 403 23.92 -1.55 9.99
N ASP A 404 24.88 -2.46 10.19
CA ASP A 404 26.28 -2.10 10.43
C ASP A 404 27.04 -1.80 9.13
N ASP A 405 26.55 -2.36 8.01
CA ASP A 405 27.11 -2.25 6.67
C ASP A 405 26.08 -1.67 5.70
N LEU A 406 26.43 -0.52 5.11
CA LEU A 406 25.58 0.20 4.16
C LEU A 406 25.33 -0.61 2.88
N SER A 407 26.33 -1.35 2.39
CA SER A 407 26.23 -2.15 1.17
C SER A 407 25.14 -3.22 1.32
N GLN A 408 25.07 -3.86 2.50
CA GLN A 408 24.03 -4.84 2.81
C GLN A 408 22.63 -4.22 2.86
N MET A 409 22.51 -3.00 3.40
CA MET A 409 21.24 -2.28 3.43
C MET A 409 20.76 -1.96 2.01
N VAL A 410 21.67 -1.49 1.15
CA VAL A 410 21.38 -1.17 -0.25
C VAL A 410 20.92 -2.41 -1.00
N ASP A 411 21.64 -3.53 -0.89
CA ASP A 411 21.26 -4.79 -1.51
C ASP A 411 19.89 -5.27 -1.05
N ARG A 412 19.59 -5.12 0.25
CA ARG A 412 18.29 -5.47 0.81
C ARG A 412 17.18 -4.60 0.23
N ILE A 413 17.39 -3.29 0.11
CA ILE A 413 16.43 -2.38 -0.52
C ILE A 413 16.20 -2.74 -1.99
N LYS A 414 17.25 -3.04 -2.76
CA LYS A 414 17.12 -3.48 -4.17
C LYS A 414 16.34 -4.78 -4.28
N LYS A 415 16.55 -5.74 -3.38
CA LYS A 415 15.76 -6.98 -3.32
C LYS A 415 14.29 -6.71 -3.00
N LYS A 416 14.01 -5.84 -2.03
CA LYS A 416 12.64 -5.43 -1.69
C LYS A 416 11.95 -4.66 -2.81
N ASP A 417 12.68 -3.85 -3.57
CA ASP A 417 12.14 -3.15 -4.74
C ASP A 417 11.75 -4.10 -5.86
N LYS A 418 12.54 -5.13 -6.13
CA LYS A 418 12.19 -6.17 -7.12
C LYS A 418 10.89 -6.92 -6.77
N LEU A 419 10.63 -7.11 -5.46
CA LEU A 419 9.47 -7.87 -4.98
C LEU A 419 8.22 -7.00 -4.80
N HIS A 420 8.38 -5.79 -4.28
CA HIS A 420 7.26 -4.94 -3.86
C HIS A 420 7.16 -3.63 -4.64
N GLY A 421 8.21 -3.23 -5.37
CA GLY A 421 8.35 -1.88 -5.92
C GLY A 421 8.45 -0.80 -4.85
N LEU A 422 8.72 0.43 -5.27
CA LEU A 422 8.75 1.63 -4.42
C LEU A 422 9.54 1.46 -3.13
N SER A 423 10.66 0.75 -3.20
CA SER A 423 11.62 0.65 -2.11
C SER A 423 12.80 1.56 -2.42
N ARG A 424 13.11 2.53 -1.55
CA ARG A 424 14.06 3.61 -1.88
C ARG A 424 15.03 3.91 -0.76
N MET A 425 16.23 4.35 -1.16
CA MET A 425 17.22 4.93 -0.25
C MET A 425 16.91 6.42 -0.04
N VAL A 426 16.95 6.87 1.21
CA VAL A 426 16.63 8.24 1.62
C VAL A 426 17.62 8.70 2.68
N ALA A 427 17.99 9.97 2.67
CA ALA A 427 18.90 10.53 3.65
C ALA A 427 18.52 11.94 4.10
N GLY A 428 19.08 12.35 5.26
CA GLY A 428 19.16 13.76 5.66
C GLY A 428 20.07 14.55 4.72
N TYR A 429 19.95 15.88 4.72
CA TYR A 429 20.62 16.73 3.73
C TYR A 429 22.09 17.02 4.12
N ALA A 430 22.92 15.99 4.23
CA ALA A 430 24.28 16.05 4.80
C ALA A 430 25.42 16.24 3.78
N TRP A 431 25.12 16.09 2.49
CA TRP A 431 26.10 16.11 1.41
C TRP A 431 25.79 17.21 0.39
N GLU A 432 26.84 17.74 -0.23
CA GLU A 432 26.69 18.72 -1.32
C GLU A 432 26.08 18.03 -2.54
N TRP A 433 25.32 18.78 -3.34
CA TRP A 433 24.70 18.26 -4.56
C TRP A 433 25.53 18.66 -5.78
N ILE A 434 26.62 17.93 -5.98
CA ILE A 434 27.61 18.11 -7.03
C ILE A 434 27.04 17.62 -8.38
N SER A 435 26.32 16.51 -8.37
CA SER A 435 25.77 15.85 -9.55
C SER A 435 24.76 16.72 -10.33
N ASN A 436 24.12 17.68 -9.66
CA ASN A 436 23.22 18.67 -10.28
C ASN A 436 23.95 19.58 -11.29
N LYS A 437 25.27 19.74 -11.17
CA LYS A 437 26.09 20.51 -12.12
C LYS A 437 26.96 19.62 -13.00
N ASN A 438 27.35 18.45 -12.51
CA ASN A 438 28.19 17.49 -13.22
C ASN A 438 27.58 16.10 -13.10
N SER A 439 26.89 15.63 -14.13
CA SER A 439 26.15 14.36 -14.11
C SER A 439 27.02 13.14 -13.79
N GLU A 440 28.34 13.19 -14.02
CA GLU A 440 29.27 12.08 -13.76
C GLU A 440 29.76 12.03 -12.30
N ALA A 441 29.56 13.11 -11.53
CA ALA A 441 30.01 13.17 -10.14
C ALA A 441 29.06 12.42 -9.19
N TYR A 442 29.63 11.87 -8.12
CA TYR A 442 28.90 11.33 -6.98
C TYR A 442 28.76 12.38 -5.87
N ASP A 443 27.65 12.34 -5.15
CA ASP A 443 27.31 13.29 -4.09
C ASP A 443 27.60 12.73 -2.70
N ILE A 444 27.19 11.48 -2.48
CA ILE A 444 27.25 10.81 -1.18
C ILE A 444 28.30 9.71 -1.29
N ILE A 445 29.38 9.86 -0.53
CA ILE A 445 30.49 8.90 -0.47
C ILE A 445 30.61 8.43 0.98
N ILE A 446 30.37 7.13 1.22
CA ILE A 446 30.44 6.50 2.54
C ILE A 446 31.21 5.19 2.40
N GLY A 447 32.49 5.20 2.80
CA GLY A 447 33.41 4.10 2.51
C GLY A 447 33.54 3.90 0.99
N GLU A 448 33.28 2.68 0.53
CA GLU A 448 33.30 2.33 -0.90
C GLU A 448 31.97 2.64 -1.63
N ASN A 449 30.91 2.95 -0.88
CA ASN A 449 29.60 3.21 -1.45
C ASN A 449 29.51 4.65 -1.99
N GLN A 450 29.05 4.78 -3.23
CA GLN A 450 28.92 6.06 -3.93
C GLN A 450 27.51 6.21 -4.49
N PHE A 451 26.84 7.31 -4.17
CA PHE A 451 25.49 7.60 -4.64
C PHE A 451 25.36 9.02 -5.17
N LYS A 452 24.35 9.22 -6.01
CA LYS A 452 23.87 10.55 -6.43
C LYS A 452 22.59 10.87 -5.67
N TRP A 453 22.38 12.15 -5.39
CA TRP A 453 21.06 12.68 -5.06
C TRP A 453 20.10 12.49 -6.24
N ASN A 454 18.81 12.67 -5.97
CA ASN A 454 17.74 12.56 -6.96
C ASN A 454 18.04 13.30 -8.28
N SER A 455 17.94 12.65 -9.43
CA SER A 455 18.16 13.30 -10.75
C SER A 455 16.99 14.19 -11.19
N VAL A 456 15.78 13.88 -10.72
CA VAL A 456 14.57 14.67 -10.98
C VAL A 456 14.03 15.30 -9.70
N SER A 457 13.48 16.50 -9.80
CA SER A 457 12.93 17.25 -8.66
C SER A 457 11.44 17.01 -8.44
N VAL A 458 10.75 16.49 -9.45
CA VAL A 458 9.30 16.19 -9.42
C VAL A 458 9.13 14.71 -9.65
N ASP A 459 8.35 14.08 -8.77
CA ASP A 459 7.96 12.67 -8.90
C ASP A 459 9.15 11.69 -8.95
N TRP A 460 10.20 12.00 -8.18
CA TRP A 460 11.42 11.20 -8.13
C TRP A 460 11.16 9.75 -7.69
N VAL A 461 10.26 9.55 -6.72
CA VAL A 461 9.95 8.22 -6.16
C VAL A 461 9.52 7.22 -7.24
N ASN A 462 8.80 7.70 -8.27
CA ASN A 462 8.32 6.89 -9.39
C ASN A 462 9.27 6.88 -10.60
N SER A 463 10.39 7.61 -10.56
CA SER A 463 11.35 7.67 -11.67
C SER A 463 12.15 6.37 -11.79
N THR A 464 12.54 5.99 -13.00
CA THR A 464 13.20 4.71 -13.30
C THR A 464 14.56 4.55 -12.61
N ASN A 465 15.31 5.63 -12.44
CA ASN A 465 16.65 5.61 -11.83
C ASN A 465 16.64 5.75 -10.30
N SER A 466 15.48 5.97 -9.68
CA SER A 466 15.39 6.28 -8.25
C SER A 466 15.86 5.18 -7.31
N ILE A 467 15.96 3.93 -7.78
CA ILE A 467 16.49 2.80 -7.01
C ILE A 467 18.01 2.87 -6.80
N ASP A 468 18.73 3.55 -7.70
CA ASP A 468 20.19 3.74 -7.64
C ASP A 468 20.59 5.13 -7.12
N GLU A 469 19.61 5.94 -6.74
CA GLU A 469 19.77 7.29 -6.20
C GLU A 469 19.31 7.36 -4.74
N VAL A 470 19.71 8.42 -4.05
CA VAL A 470 19.25 8.73 -2.70
C VAL A 470 18.31 9.93 -2.75
N GLY A 471 17.12 9.75 -2.18
CA GLY A 471 16.15 10.83 -2.01
C GLY A 471 16.45 11.67 -0.78
N CYS A 472 16.04 12.93 -0.79
CA CYS A 472 16.02 13.76 0.40
C CYS A 472 14.58 13.92 0.90
N ILE A 473 14.40 14.63 2.02
CA ILE A 473 13.07 14.93 2.55
C ILE A 473 12.18 15.66 1.53
N HIS A 474 12.74 16.54 0.69
CA HIS A 474 11.95 17.35 -0.26
C HIS A 474 11.38 16.51 -1.41
N THR A 475 12.02 15.40 -1.78
CA THR A 475 11.56 14.51 -2.85
C THR A 475 10.71 13.34 -2.36
N THR A 476 10.74 13.06 -1.06
CA THR A 476 9.99 11.97 -0.42
C THR A 476 8.75 12.46 0.34
N GLN A 477 8.64 13.78 0.58
CA GLN A 477 7.49 14.35 1.27
C GLN A 477 6.20 14.17 0.46
N GLY A 478 5.16 13.68 1.14
CA GLY A 478 3.88 13.36 0.49
C GLY A 478 3.92 12.06 -0.34
N TYR A 479 4.95 11.23 -0.22
CA TYR A 479 4.98 9.89 -0.84
C TYR A 479 5.07 8.79 0.23
N ASP A 480 4.57 7.62 -0.14
CA ASP A 480 4.65 6.40 0.66
C ASP A 480 5.51 5.37 -0.07
N LEU A 481 6.46 4.79 0.66
CA LEU A 481 7.41 3.80 0.18
C LEU A 481 7.07 2.44 0.79
N ASN A 482 7.22 1.35 0.02
CA ASN A 482 7.00 0.01 0.60
C ASN A 482 8.09 -0.30 1.62
N TYR A 483 9.34 -0.08 1.26
CA TYR A 483 10.49 -0.13 2.17
C TYR A 483 11.34 1.13 2.05
N THR A 484 11.85 1.62 3.18
CA THR A 484 12.74 2.81 3.19
C THR A 484 14.08 2.44 3.79
N GLY A 485 15.18 2.66 3.05
CA GLY A 485 16.53 2.61 3.58
C GLY A 485 16.97 4.01 3.99
N VAL A 486 17.07 4.28 5.28
CA VAL A 486 17.38 5.60 5.84
C VAL A 486 18.85 5.69 6.22
N ILE A 487 19.55 6.64 5.59
CA ILE A 487 20.92 7.00 5.96
C ILE A 487 20.86 8.23 6.89
N ILE A 488 21.24 8.03 8.15
CA ILE A 488 21.50 9.11 9.09
C ILE A 488 22.91 9.61 8.83
N GLY A 489 23.00 10.85 8.36
CA GLY A 489 24.23 11.44 7.88
C GLY A 489 25.11 11.93 9.02
N PRO A 490 26.32 12.39 8.69
CA PRO A 490 27.31 12.79 9.68
C PRO A 490 26.98 14.12 10.37
N GLU A 491 25.91 14.82 9.96
CA GLU A 491 25.42 16.05 10.58
C GLU A 491 24.69 15.83 11.90
N LEU A 492 24.20 14.63 12.18
CA LEU A 492 23.48 14.30 13.41
C LEU A 492 24.23 13.21 14.18
N ASP A 493 24.50 13.45 15.45
CA ASP A 493 25.12 12.45 16.34
C ASP A 493 24.47 12.48 17.73
N TYR A 494 24.83 11.51 18.58
CA TYR A 494 24.42 11.46 19.98
C TYR A 494 25.62 11.59 20.90
N ASP A 495 25.57 12.53 21.85
CA ASP A 495 26.58 12.66 22.88
C ASP A 495 26.14 11.93 24.15
N PHE A 496 26.81 10.82 24.47
CA PHE A 496 26.57 10.03 25.68
C PHE A 496 26.94 10.76 26.98
N THR A 497 27.81 11.77 26.90
CA THR A 497 28.24 12.55 28.07
C THR A 497 27.16 13.54 28.48
N SER A 498 26.71 14.38 27.55
CA SER A 498 25.62 15.34 27.79
C SER A 498 24.22 14.73 27.70
N ARG A 499 24.10 13.49 27.19
CA ARG A 499 22.86 12.74 26.95
C ARG A 499 21.87 13.49 26.04
N LYS A 500 22.40 14.08 24.97
CA LYS A 500 21.64 14.87 24.00
C LYS A 500 22.07 14.58 22.58
N PHE A 501 21.15 14.78 21.64
CA PHE A 501 21.52 14.87 20.23
C PHE A 501 22.33 16.13 19.98
N ILE A 502 23.32 16.01 19.10
CA ILE A 502 24.17 17.12 18.67
C ILE A 502 24.13 17.23 17.15
N VAL A 503 24.18 18.47 16.66
CA VAL A 503 24.18 18.78 15.23
C VAL A 503 25.47 19.45 14.82
N ASP A 504 26.09 18.97 13.73
CA ASP A 504 27.15 19.69 13.04
C ASP A 504 26.58 20.52 11.88
N LYS A 505 26.35 21.81 12.16
CA LYS A 505 25.83 22.78 11.19
C LYS A 505 26.67 22.92 9.92
N LYS A 506 27.97 22.60 9.95
CA LYS A 506 28.84 22.65 8.76
C LYS A 506 28.56 21.49 7.80
N LYS A 507 28.15 20.34 8.35
CA LYS A 507 27.80 19.14 7.60
C LYS A 507 26.37 19.16 7.09
N TYR A 508 25.44 19.87 7.73
CA TYR A 508 24.11 20.07 7.13
C TYR A 508 24.18 21.00 5.91
N LYS A 509 23.78 20.54 4.72
CA LYS A 509 23.97 21.24 3.43
C LYS A 509 22.71 21.87 2.83
N ASP A 510 21.56 21.78 3.50
CA ASP A 510 20.37 22.53 3.07
C ASP A 510 20.54 24.02 3.40
N LYS A 511 20.92 24.81 2.39
CA LYS A 511 21.12 26.26 2.51
C LYS A 511 19.84 26.97 2.98
N ASN A 512 18.69 26.60 2.43
CA ASN A 512 17.42 27.23 2.80
C ASN A 512 16.95 26.78 4.20
N GLY A 513 17.33 25.55 4.57
CA GLY A 513 17.07 24.98 5.88
C GLY A 513 17.92 25.55 7.01
N LYS A 514 19.08 26.17 6.74
CA LYS A 514 20.02 26.60 7.81
C LYS A 514 20.41 28.08 7.84
N ASN A 515 20.34 28.79 6.71
CA ASN A 515 20.96 30.12 6.60
C ASN A 515 20.34 31.19 7.50
N SER A 516 19.05 31.07 7.83
CA SER A 516 18.36 32.00 8.73
C SER A 516 18.36 31.56 10.19
N ILE A 517 18.88 30.35 10.49
CA ILE A 517 18.82 29.80 11.84
C ILE A 517 20.05 30.25 12.62
N GLN A 518 19.82 31.00 13.70
CA GLN A 518 20.86 31.44 14.62
C GLN A 518 21.00 30.48 15.81
N ASN A 519 19.89 29.89 16.28
CA ASN A 519 19.87 28.94 17.39
C ASN A 519 20.15 27.50 16.91
N GLU A 520 21.16 26.85 17.45
CA GLU A 520 21.48 25.45 17.10
C GLU A 520 20.39 24.47 17.56
N GLU A 521 19.65 24.75 18.63
CA GLU A 521 18.52 23.92 19.08
C GLU A 521 17.38 23.93 18.05
N GLU A 522 17.07 25.09 17.46
CA GLU A 522 16.06 25.20 16.39
C GLU A 522 16.48 24.40 15.14
N LEU A 523 17.78 24.42 14.80
CA LEU A 523 18.29 23.62 13.69
C LEU A 523 18.19 22.12 13.99
N LEU A 524 18.53 21.72 15.22
CA LEU A 524 18.43 20.34 15.67
C LEU A 524 16.98 19.84 15.58
N ASP A 525 16.02 20.63 16.05
CA ASP A 525 14.59 20.29 15.98
C ASP A 525 14.12 20.03 14.54
N PHE A 526 14.55 20.87 13.58
CA PHE A 526 14.23 20.62 12.17
C PHE A 526 14.87 19.34 11.64
N ILE A 527 16.13 19.06 11.97
CA ILE A 527 16.82 17.85 11.52
C ILE A 527 16.19 16.59 12.14
N ILE A 528 15.83 16.64 13.42
CA ILE A 528 15.09 15.57 14.09
C ILE A 528 13.74 15.34 13.39
N ASN A 529 12.99 16.40 13.11
CA ASN A 529 11.71 16.28 12.40
C ASN A 529 11.89 15.72 10.97
N ILE A 530 12.97 16.06 10.28
CA ILE A 530 13.33 15.46 8.98
C ILE A 530 13.50 13.94 9.13
N TYR A 531 14.31 13.50 10.09
CA TYR A 531 14.56 12.07 10.31
C TYR A 531 13.31 11.31 10.75
N LYS A 532 12.53 11.85 11.69
CA LYS A 532 11.23 11.27 12.08
C LYS A 532 10.31 11.14 10.88
N THR A 533 10.24 12.17 10.04
CA THR A 533 9.39 12.17 8.85
C THR A 533 9.80 11.07 7.86
N ILE A 534 11.09 10.88 7.58
CA ILE A 534 11.55 9.84 6.63
C ILE A 534 11.48 8.43 7.22
N LEU A 535 11.71 8.26 8.52
CA LEU A 535 11.59 6.97 9.21
C LEU A 535 10.15 6.42 9.15
N LEU A 536 9.16 7.31 9.20
CA LEU A 536 7.74 6.98 9.13
C LEU A 536 7.18 6.83 7.69
N ARG A 537 8.04 6.80 6.66
CA ARG A 537 7.61 6.66 5.23
C ARG A 537 7.40 5.20 4.80
N GLY A 538 8.08 4.25 5.44
CA GLY A 538 7.98 2.82 5.12
C GLY A 538 6.63 2.23 5.50
N ILE A 539 5.94 1.62 4.55
CA ILE A 539 4.68 0.89 4.80
C ILE A 539 4.97 -0.48 5.42
N GLN A 540 5.92 -1.22 4.85
CA GLN A 540 6.23 -2.61 5.20
C GLN A 540 7.54 -2.74 6.00
N GLY A 541 8.47 -1.79 5.85
CA GLY A 541 9.67 -1.77 6.67
C GLY A 541 10.54 -0.53 6.50
N THR A 542 11.37 -0.29 7.52
CA THR A 542 12.40 0.74 7.54
C THR A 542 13.73 0.13 7.95
N TYR A 543 14.77 0.34 7.15
CA TYR A 543 16.14 -0.04 7.47
C TYR A 543 16.94 1.22 7.74
N ILE A 544 17.84 1.18 8.73
CA ILE A 544 18.62 2.35 9.13
C ILE A 544 20.11 2.03 9.03
N TYR A 545 20.87 2.99 8.51
CA TYR A 545 22.32 3.05 8.64
C TYR A 545 22.70 4.41 9.23
N ALA A 546 23.54 4.42 10.26
CA ALA A 546 24.06 5.66 10.85
C ALA A 546 25.56 5.81 10.56
N CYS A 547 25.94 6.95 9.98
CA CYS A 547 27.34 7.25 9.64
C CYS A 547 28.21 7.40 10.89
N ASN A 548 27.69 8.04 11.94
CA ASN A 548 28.42 8.25 13.18
C ASN A 548 28.31 7.02 14.10
N GLU A 549 29.41 6.64 14.73
CA GLU A 549 29.48 5.48 15.62
C GLU A 549 28.61 5.66 16.87
N ASN A 550 28.67 6.83 17.52
CA ASN A 550 27.85 7.11 18.70
C ASN A 550 26.36 7.07 18.39
N MET A 551 25.93 7.67 17.28
CA MET A 551 24.55 7.57 16.82
C MET A 551 24.12 6.12 16.60
N ARG A 552 24.98 5.29 16.01
CA ARG A 552 24.71 3.86 15.80
C ARG A 552 24.58 3.11 17.13
N LEU A 553 25.49 3.34 18.07
CA LEU A 553 25.46 2.79 19.42
C LEU A 553 24.23 3.25 20.22
N PHE A 554 23.78 4.48 19.98
CA PHE A 554 22.55 4.98 20.58
C PHE A 554 21.33 4.23 20.04
N LEU A 555 21.21 4.13 18.70
CA LEU A 555 20.09 3.45 18.06
C LEU A 555 20.03 1.95 18.35
N SER A 556 21.18 1.27 18.48
CA SER A 556 21.23 -0.18 18.75
C SER A 556 20.62 -0.57 20.11
N GLN A 557 20.43 0.38 21.02
CA GLN A 557 19.71 0.16 22.28
C GLN A 557 18.20 -0.02 22.08
N PHE A 558 17.65 0.43 20.94
CA PHE A 558 16.21 0.42 20.65
C PHE A 558 15.85 -0.47 19.45
N ILE A 559 16.82 -0.72 18.55
CA ILE A 559 16.61 -1.32 17.23
C ILE A 559 17.49 -2.55 17.09
N GLN A 560 16.89 -3.66 16.64
CA GLN A 560 17.61 -4.90 16.41
C GLN A 560 18.62 -4.75 15.25
N SER A 561 19.83 -5.27 15.42
CA SER A 561 20.84 -5.36 14.36
C SER A 561 20.42 -6.40 13.30
N SER A 562 20.65 -6.07 12.02
CA SER A 562 20.43 -7.00 10.90
C SER A 562 21.25 -8.29 11.04
N ASN A 563 22.42 -8.23 11.69
CA ASN A 563 23.30 -9.38 11.92
C ASN A 563 22.70 -10.43 12.87
N SER A 564 21.81 -10.02 13.78
CA SER A 564 21.08 -10.94 14.65
C SER A 564 20.03 -11.75 13.87
N PHE A 565 19.50 -11.21 12.77
CA PHE A 565 18.54 -11.89 11.89
C PHE A 565 19.20 -12.92 10.97
N THR A 566 20.41 -12.64 10.46
CA THR A 566 21.19 -13.61 9.68
C THR A 566 21.65 -14.81 10.52
N LYS A 567 21.88 -14.64 11.83
CA LYS A 567 22.16 -15.77 12.75
C LYS A 567 20.92 -16.63 13.06
N GLN A 568 19.70 -16.08 13.00
CA GLN A 568 18.48 -16.87 13.17
C GLN A 568 18.11 -17.69 11.92
N ASN A 569 18.62 -17.32 10.74
CA ASN A 569 18.36 -18.04 9.48
C ASN A 569 19.44 -19.05 9.08
N SER A 570 20.46 -19.29 9.90
CA SER A 570 21.28 -20.50 9.72
C SER A 570 20.53 -21.68 10.31
N LEU A 571 19.90 -22.49 9.44
CA LEU A 571 19.30 -23.77 9.84
C LEU A 571 20.29 -24.57 10.70
N GLN A 572 19.97 -24.77 11.97
CA GLN A 572 20.74 -25.66 12.82
C GLN A 572 20.33 -27.10 12.51
N ILE A 573 21.23 -27.83 11.85
CA ILE A 573 21.04 -29.23 11.51
C ILE A 573 21.80 -30.07 12.54
N SER A 574 21.09 -30.90 13.30
CA SER A 574 21.66 -31.83 14.28
C SER A 574 21.45 -33.28 13.86
N ASN A 575 22.23 -34.19 14.45
CA ASN A 575 22.05 -35.64 14.27
C ASN A 575 21.10 -36.25 15.31
N THR A 576 20.66 -35.46 16.30
CA THR A 576 19.79 -35.91 17.40
C THR A 576 18.59 -34.99 17.53
N PRO A 577 17.37 -35.54 17.73
CA PRO A 577 16.18 -34.74 17.90
C PRO A 577 16.26 -33.91 19.19
N SER A 578 15.88 -32.63 19.11
CA SER A 578 15.59 -31.75 20.24
C SER A 578 14.10 -31.46 20.34
N GLU A 579 13.65 -30.88 21.46
CA GLU A 579 12.24 -30.52 21.68
C GLU A 579 11.69 -29.65 20.55
N ASN A 580 12.52 -28.82 19.90
CA ASN A 580 12.13 -27.89 18.83
C ASN A 580 12.53 -28.34 17.42
N SER A 581 12.88 -29.61 17.22
CA SER A 581 13.38 -30.07 15.93
C SER A 581 12.37 -30.87 15.11
N ILE A 582 12.45 -30.76 13.77
CA ILE A 582 11.70 -31.58 12.82
C ILE A 582 12.63 -32.51 12.03
N PRO A 583 12.14 -33.65 11.51
CA PRO A 583 12.93 -34.53 10.64
C PRO A 583 13.35 -33.82 9.36
N PHE A 584 14.63 -33.93 9.02
CA PHE A 584 15.23 -33.56 7.74
C PHE A 584 15.72 -34.83 7.05
N TYR A 585 14.99 -35.25 6.03
CA TYR A 585 15.34 -36.43 5.23
C TYR A 585 16.37 -36.04 4.18
N ASP A 586 17.42 -36.84 4.05
CA ASP A 586 18.45 -36.68 3.02
C ASP A 586 17.93 -37.17 1.66
N LEU A 587 16.79 -36.63 1.24
CA LEU A 587 16.13 -36.88 -0.03
C LEU A 587 16.26 -35.63 -0.90
N THR A 588 16.73 -35.84 -2.12
CA THR A 588 16.79 -34.82 -3.16
C THR A 588 15.55 -34.93 -4.06
N ILE A 589 14.62 -33.99 -3.89
CA ILE A 589 13.37 -33.97 -4.65
C ILE A 589 13.60 -33.22 -5.96
N ALA A 590 13.30 -33.87 -7.08
CA ALA A 590 13.41 -33.25 -8.39
C ALA A 590 12.24 -32.28 -8.64
N ALA A 591 12.54 -31.00 -8.78
CA ALA A 591 11.71 -29.98 -9.42
C ALA A 591 11.86 -30.08 -10.96
N GLY A 592 11.73 -31.30 -11.50
CA GLY A 592 11.74 -31.64 -12.93
C GLY A 592 10.72 -32.77 -13.17
N SER A 593 11.13 -33.90 -13.74
CA SER A 593 10.40 -35.17 -13.66
C SER A 593 10.51 -35.77 -12.24
N PHE A 594 10.26 -37.07 -12.07
CA PHE A 594 10.61 -37.79 -10.85
C PHE A 594 12.15 -37.89 -10.70
N SER A 595 12.64 -37.86 -9.45
CA SER A 595 14.05 -38.03 -9.13
C SER A 595 14.57 -39.41 -9.51
N GLU A 596 15.90 -39.61 -9.49
CA GLU A 596 16.48 -40.96 -9.44
C GLU A 596 15.97 -41.71 -8.19
N LEU A 597 16.02 -43.06 -8.24
CA LEU A 597 15.66 -43.93 -7.13
C LEU A 597 16.54 -43.62 -5.93
N GLN A 598 15.92 -43.35 -4.79
CA GLN A 598 16.61 -43.00 -3.54
C GLN A 598 16.14 -43.90 -2.40
N GLU A 599 17.09 -44.37 -1.59
CA GLU A 599 16.83 -45.00 -0.30
C GLU A 599 16.90 -43.95 0.83
N LEU A 600 16.05 -44.12 1.84
CA LEU A 600 16.06 -43.29 3.05
C LEU A 600 17.23 -43.71 3.94
N GLU A 601 18.45 -43.25 3.63
CA GLU A 601 19.66 -43.70 4.32
C GLU A 601 19.86 -43.03 5.69
N ASN A 602 19.53 -41.73 5.85
CA ASN A 602 19.80 -40.98 7.08
C ASN A 602 18.75 -39.90 7.39
N THR A 603 18.33 -39.80 8.65
CA THR A 603 17.46 -38.72 9.16
C THR A 603 18.27 -37.77 10.06
N LYS A 604 18.39 -36.51 9.65
CA LYS A 604 18.90 -35.41 10.49
C LYS A 604 17.71 -34.62 11.04
N TYR A 605 17.98 -33.62 11.87
CA TYR A 605 16.94 -32.79 12.48
C TYR A 605 17.22 -31.31 12.30
N ILE A 606 16.19 -30.51 12.01
CA ILE A 606 16.25 -29.06 11.86
C ILE A 606 15.51 -28.41 13.02
N GLU A 607 16.16 -27.51 13.76
CA GLU A 607 15.48 -26.72 14.81
C GLU A 607 14.61 -25.61 14.23
N LEU A 608 13.35 -25.53 14.68
CA LEU A 608 12.36 -24.52 14.33
C LEU A 608 11.58 -24.08 15.58
N ASP A 609 11.68 -22.79 15.91
CA ASP A 609 11.06 -22.22 17.11
C ASP A 609 9.56 -21.86 16.92
N ASP A 610 9.03 -21.96 15.70
CA ASP A 610 7.73 -21.40 15.31
C ASP A 610 6.64 -22.43 14.93
N ILE A 611 6.80 -23.71 15.31
CA ILE A 611 5.83 -24.78 14.96
C ILE A 611 5.24 -25.46 16.21
N ASN A 612 3.91 -25.38 16.35
CA ASN A 612 3.16 -25.94 17.49
C ASN A 612 2.88 -27.46 17.41
N SER A 613 2.96 -28.09 16.23
CA SER A 613 2.65 -29.52 16.02
C SER A 613 3.71 -30.19 15.16
N LYS A 614 4.87 -30.52 15.76
CA LYS A 614 6.11 -30.89 15.06
C LYS A 614 6.04 -32.23 14.32
N ASP A 615 5.26 -33.18 14.84
CA ASP A 615 5.10 -34.51 14.23
C ASP A 615 4.41 -34.46 12.86
N ASP A 616 3.72 -33.36 12.56
CA ASP A 616 3.06 -33.13 11.27
C ASP A 616 4.02 -32.63 10.19
N TYR A 617 5.27 -32.28 10.51
CA TYR A 617 6.17 -31.63 9.55
C TYR A 617 7.47 -32.39 9.33
N PHE A 618 8.06 -32.18 8.15
CA PHE A 618 9.39 -32.67 7.79
C PHE A 618 10.01 -31.75 6.73
N ALA A 619 11.31 -31.88 6.50
CA ALA A 619 12.03 -31.10 5.50
C ALA A 619 12.82 -32.00 4.55
N CYS A 620 12.96 -31.53 3.30
CA CYS A 620 13.77 -32.17 2.25
C CYS A 620 14.41 -31.10 1.35
N THR A 621 15.44 -31.48 0.61
CA THR A 621 16.09 -30.59 -0.37
C THR A 621 15.40 -30.70 -1.72
N VAL A 622 15.10 -29.56 -2.36
CA VAL A 622 14.48 -29.51 -3.69
C VAL A 622 15.48 -28.97 -4.70
N THR A 623 15.72 -29.73 -5.78
CA THR A 623 16.66 -29.37 -6.85
C THR A 623 15.96 -29.38 -8.21
N GLY A 624 16.26 -28.41 -9.07
CA GLY A 624 15.66 -28.25 -10.39
C GLY A 624 14.89 -26.93 -10.56
N GLU A 625 14.69 -26.54 -11.82
CA GLU A 625 14.18 -25.21 -12.18
C GLU A 625 12.68 -25.19 -12.51
N SER A 626 11.98 -26.33 -12.54
CA SER A 626 10.57 -26.38 -12.95
C SER A 626 9.63 -25.74 -11.92
N MET A 627 10.12 -25.34 -10.74
CA MET A 627 9.35 -24.72 -9.66
C MET A 627 9.90 -23.35 -9.24
N ASN A 628 10.84 -22.77 -10.00
CA ASN A 628 11.61 -21.59 -9.61
C ASN A 628 10.81 -20.27 -9.43
N LYS A 629 9.52 -20.23 -9.79
CA LYS A 629 8.63 -19.12 -9.39
C LYS A 629 8.31 -19.12 -7.89
N ILE A 630 8.41 -20.29 -7.25
CA ILE A 630 7.95 -20.50 -5.87
C ILE A 630 9.05 -21.11 -5.01
N ILE A 631 9.82 -22.05 -5.55
CA ILE A 631 10.90 -22.78 -4.88
C ILE A 631 12.18 -22.60 -5.70
N PRO A 632 13.14 -21.77 -5.25
CA PRO A 632 14.44 -21.67 -5.87
C PRO A 632 15.17 -23.02 -5.90
N ASN A 633 16.02 -23.21 -6.90
CA ASN A 633 16.81 -24.43 -7.04
C ASN A 633 17.82 -24.58 -5.89
N GLY A 634 17.88 -25.76 -5.28
CA GLY A 634 18.75 -26.08 -4.15
C GLY A 634 18.17 -25.72 -2.78
N SER A 635 16.91 -25.33 -2.72
CA SER A 635 16.26 -24.91 -1.47
C SER A 635 15.93 -26.07 -0.53
N ILE A 636 16.09 -25.85 0.77
CA ILE A 636 15.55 -26.76 1.80
C ILE A 636 14.11 -26.33 2.07
N CYS A 637 13.15 -27.24 1.88
CA CYS A 637 11.73 -26.93 1.96
C CYS A 637 11.08 -27.62 3.16
N LEU A 638 10.16 -26.90 3.81
CA LEU A 638 9.30 -27.44 4.87
C LEU A 638 8.02 -28.00 4.26
N PHE A 639 7.67 -29.22 4.64
CA PHE A 639 6.46 -29.93 4.23
C PHE A 639 5.61 -30.30 5.44
N LYS A 640 4.29 -30.21 5.28
CA LYS A 640 3.31 -30.81 6.20
C LYS A 640 2.92 -32.19 5.67
N LYS A 641 3.01 -33.23 6.49
CA LYS A 641 2.53 -34.59 6.18
C LYS A 641 1.08 -34.54 5.74
N TYR A 642 0.80 -35.20 4.63
CA TYR A 642 -0.53 -35.23 4.08
C TYR A 642 -1.37 -36.32 4.78
N THR A 643 -2.45 -35.93 5.47
CA THR A 643 -3.31 -36.84 6.26
C THR A 643 -4.74 -36.98 5.70
N GLY A 644 -5.06 -36.30 4.60
CA GLY A 644 -6.40 -36.30 3.98
C GLY A 644 -6.85 -34.92 3.48
N GLY A 645 -7.93 -34.85 2.69
CA GLY A 645 -8.50 -33.60 2.16
C GLY A 645 -8.33 -33.40 0.65
N SER A 646 -8.68 -32.21 0.15
CA SER A 646 -8.48 -31.86 -1.27
C SER A 646 -7.04 -31.41 -1.50
N ARG A 647 -6.43 -31.90 -2.58
CA ARG A 647 -5.04 -31.59 -2.98
C ARG A 647 -4.99 -30.59 -4.14
N ASN A 648 -6.13 -30.27 -4.73
CA ASN A 648 -6.22 -29.50 -5.97
C ASN A 648 -5.80 -28.04 -5.76
N GLY A 649 -4.79 -27.59 -6.49
CA GLY A 649 -4.19 -26.26 -6.37
C GLY A 649 -3.09 -26.15 -5.30
N LEU A 650 -2.77 -27.24 -4.60
CA LEU A 650 -1.68 -27.26 -3.63
C LEU A 650 -0.37 -27.71 -4.27
N ILE A 651 0.76 -27.20 -3.78
CA ILE A 651 2.08 -27.71 -4.15
C ILE A 651 2.36 -28.95 -3.31
N THR A 652 2.43 -30.10 -3.95
CA THR A 652 2.53 -31.39 -3.26
C THR A 652 3.86 -32.06 -3.58
N LEU A 653 4.47 -32.64 -2.56
CA LEU A 653 5.52 -33.65 -2.69
C LEU A 653 4.86 -35.00 -2.94
N VAL A 654 5.23 -35.62 -4.05
CA VAL A 654 4.60 -36.87 -4.50
C VAL A 654 5.66 -37.92 -4.79
N GLU A 655 5.32 -39.15 -4.43
CA GLU A 655 6.09 -40.37 -4.62
C GLU A 655 5.45 -41.18 -5.75
N GLY A 656 6.27 -41.61 -6.70
CA GLY A 656 5.89 -42.59 -7.73
C GLY A 656 6.69 -43.88 -7.54
N ARG A 657 5.99 -45.01 -7.47
CA ARG A 657 6.59 -46.37 -7.46
C ARG A 657 6.48 -47.00 -8.85
N ASN A 658 7.45 -47.82 -9.23
CA ASN A 658 7.38 -48.61 -10.46
C ASN A 658 7.19 -50.08 -10.06
N VAL A 659 6.18 -50.76 -10.60
CA VAL A 659 5.71 -52.11 -10.19
C VAL A 659 6.78 -53.22 -10.30
N THR A 660 7.93 -52.97 -10.94
CA THR A 660 8.96 -53.99 -11.17
C THR A 660 10.01 -54.14 -10.08
N ASP A 661 10.09 -53.28 -9.06
CA ASP A 661 11.07 -53.45 -7.97
C ASP A 661 10.57 -52.87 -6.64
N ILE A 662 9.90 -53.71 -5.85
CA ILE A 662 9.42 -53.39 -4.49
C ILE A 662 10.60 -53.27 -3.50
N GLU A 663 11.82 -53.64 -3.89
CA GLU A 663 13.02 -53.64 -3.03
C GLU A 663 14.06 -52.52 -3.32
N PHE A 664 13.91 -51.67 -4.36
CA PHE A 664 15.01 -50.77 -4.80
C PHE A 664 14.70 -49.25 -4.86
N GLY A 665 13.91 -48.74 -3.91
CA GLY A 665 13.77 -47.29 -3.67
C GLY A 665 12.59 -46.61 -4.36
N SER A 666 12.45 -45.29 -4.15
CA SER A 666 11.30 -44.51 -4.65
C SER A 666 11.74 -43.22 -5.33
N SER A 667 10.89 -42.72 -6.23
CA SER A 667 11.15 -41.52 -7.02
C SER A 667 10.23 -40.38 -6.57
N TYR A 668 10.79 -39.18 -6.40
CA TYR A 668 10.08 -38.04 -5.81
C TYR A 668 10.03 -36.84 -6.75
N THR A 669 8.88 -36.18 -6.82
CA THR A 669 8.75 -34.88 -7.51
C THR A 669 7.88 -33.91 -6.72
N ILE A 670 8.02 -32.62 -7.02
CA ILE A 670 7.24 -31.55 -6.43
C ILE A 670 6.64 -30.66 -7.52
N LYS A 671 5.32 -30.51 -7.48
CA LYS A 671 4.51 -29.79 -8.47
C LYS A 671 3.21 -29.30 -7.85
N GLU A 672 2.54 -28.35 -8.51
CA GLU A 672 1.15 -28.04 -8.16
C GLU A 672 0.26 -29.19 -8.64
N TYR A 673 -0.54 -29.73 -7.73
CA TYR A 673 -1.43 -30.86 -7.98
C TYR A 673 -2.77 -30.39 -8.53
N SER A 674 -3.20 -30.98 -9.64
CA SER A 674 -4.55 -30.84 -10.18
C SER A 674 -5.12 -32.22 -10.49
N SER A 675 -6.41 -32.44 -10.24
CA SER A 675 -7.07 -33.70 -10.59
C SER A 675 -8.45 -33.48 -11.19
N LYS A 676 -8.78 -34.24 -12.22
CA LYS A 676 -10.12 -34.34 -12.80
C LYS A 676 -10.77 -35.64 -12.31
N LYS A 677 -11.98 -35.55 -11.76
CA LYS A 677 -12.72 -36.69 -11.20
C LYS A 677 -13.96 -36.98 -12.02
N VAL A 678 -14.27 -38.26 -12.22
CA VAL A 678 -15.50 -38.75 -12.84
C VAL A 678 -16.26 -39.59 -11.82
N THR A 679 -17.59 -39.57 -11.91
CA THR A 679 -18.48 -40.32 -11.01
C THR A 679 -19.32 -41.27 -11.85
N ASP A 680 -19.27 -42.56 -11.53
CA ASP A 680 -20.06 -43.61 -12.15
C ASP A 680 -20.89 -44.36 -11.09
N GLU A 681 -21.54 -45.45 -11.48
CA GLU A 681 -22.40 -46.26 -10.60
C GLU A 681 -21.64 -46.99 -9.47
N GLU A 682 -20.30 -47.07 -9.52
CA GLU A 682 -19.45 -47.75 -8.53
C GLU A 682 -18.71 -46.80 -7.57
N GLY A 683 -18.64 -45.50 -7.87
CA GLY A 683 -18.10 -44.49 -6.97
C GLY A 683 -17.43 -43.31 -7.68
N TRP A 684 -16.58 -42.58 -6.96
CA TRP A 684 -15.74 -41.53 -7.54
C TRP A 684 -14.33 -42.06 -7.78
N HIS A 685 -13.82 -41.89 -9.00
CA HIS A 685 -12.42 -42.20 -9.34
C HIS A 685 -11.74 -41.01 -10.03
N HIS A 686 -10.41 -41.00 -10.03
CA HIS A 686 -9.61 -39.99 -10.72
C HIS A 686 -9.54 -40.36 -12.20
N GLU A 687 -10.03 -39.49 -13.09
CA GLU A 687 -9.91 -39.66 -14.55
C GLU A 687 -8.51 -39.23 -15.03
N GLU A 688 -7.94 -38.19 -14.40
CA GLU A 688 -6.61 -37.67 -14.73
C GLU A 688 -6.00 -36.92 -13.53
N ILE A 689 -4.72 -37.18 -13.24
CA ILE A 689 -3.91 -36.37 -12.33
C ILE A 689 -2.90 -35.57 -13.15
N THR A 690 -2.91 -34.25 -13.00
CA THR A 690 -1.98 -33.33 -13.67
C THR A 690 -1.08 -32.65 -12.64
N LEU A 691 0.23 -32.80 -12.78
CA LEU A 691 1.24 -32.14 -11.98
C LEU A 691 1.85 -30.98 -12.76
N LEU A 692 1.56 -29.76 -12.33
CA LEU A 692 1.87 -28.52 -13.06
C LEU A 692 3.20 -27.92 -12.59
N PRO A 693 4.13 -27.59 -13.51
CA PRO A 693 5.32 -26.83 -13.17
C PRO A 693 4.98 -25.36 -12.88
N LYS A 694 5.79 -24.73 -12.04
CA LYS A 694 5.75 -23.29 -11.74
C LYS A 694 7.11 -22.67 -12.00
N SER A 695 7.47 -22.60 -13.27
CA SER A 695 8.75 -22.04 -13.71
C SER A 695 8.57 -20.73 -14.48
N ASN A 696 9.62 -19.91 -14.45
CA ASN A 696 9.82 -18.78 -15.36
C ASN A 696 10.18 -19.24 -16.79
N ASP A 697 10.64 -20.49 -16.95
CA ASP A 697 10.83 -21.11 -18.26
C ASP A 697 9.55 -21.87 -18.68
N SER A 698 8.98 -21.48 -19.82
CA SER A 698 7.79 -22.11 -20.40
C SER A 698 8.06 -23.46 -21.08
N SER A 699 9.33 -23.89 -21.18
CA SER A 699 9.70 -25.18 -21.77
C SER A 699 9.28 -26.38 -20.90
N PHE A 700 9.11 -26.19 -19.60
CA PHE A 700 8.64 -27.22 -18.68
C PHE A 700 7.16 -27.54 -18.90
N LYS A 701 6.86 -28.80 -19.20
CA LYS A 701 5.50 -29.28 -19.46
C LYS A 701 4.88 -29.93 -18.21
N PRO A 702 3.55 -29.92 -18.08
CA PRO A 702 2.84 -30.71 -17.07
C PRO A 702 3.14 -32.21 -17.19
N ILE A 703 3.20 -32.90 -16.05
CA ILE A 703 3.19 -34.36 -16.01
C ILE A 703 1.72 -34.79 -15.87
N VAL A 704 1.24 -35.65 -16.76
CA VAL A 704 -0.14 -36.12 -16.78
C VAL A 704 -0.12 -37.62 -16.54
N LEU A 705 -0.81 -38.08 -15.49
CA LEU A 705 -0.93 -39.48 -15.11
C LEU A 705 -2.37 -39.96 -15.37
N ARG A 706 -2.52 -41.10 -16.04
CA ARG A 706 -3.81 -41.71 -16.42
C ARG A 706 -3.82 -43.21 -16.09
N ASP A 707 -5.00 -43.74 -15.81
CA ASP A 707 -5.26 -45.19 -15.63
C ASP A 707 -4.30 -45.87 -14.62
N GLU A 708 -3.59 -46.92 -15.04
CA GLU A 708 -2.72 -47.78 -14.20
C GLU A 708 -1.60 -47.00 -13.49
N GLU A 709 -1.18 -45.84 -14.00
CA GLU A 709 -0.14 -44.98 -13.40
C GLU A 709 -0.60 -44.25 -12.12
N THR A 710 -1.89 -44.28 -11.81
CA THR A 710 -2.44 -43.66 -10.58
C THR A 710 -2.37 -44.58 -9.36
N ILE A 711 -2.20 -45.89 -9.57
CA ILE A 711 -2.19 -46.93 -8.51
C ILE A 711 -0.92 -46.83 -7.66
N ASP A 712 0.19 -46.40 -8.25
CA ASP A 712 1.50 -46.31 -7.62
C ASP A 712 1.89 -44.87 -7.20
N PHE A 713 0.90 -43.99 -7.10
CA PHE A 713 1.08 -42.57 -6.85
C PHE A 713 0.63 -42.15 -5.44
N ASN A 714 1.59 -41.74 -4.60
CA ASN A 714 1.32 -41.31 -3.23
C ASN A 714 1.69 -39.84 -2.99
N VAL A 715 0.83 -39.10 -2.30
CA VAL A 715 1.14 -37.73 -1.86
C VAL A 715 1.66 -37.79 -0.43
N LEU A 716 2.93 -37.44 -0.23
CA LEU A 716 3.60 -37.54 1.06
C LEU A 716 3.44 -36.26 1.89
N GLY A 717 3.43 -35.10 1.25
CA GLY A 717 3.33 -33.84 1.96
C GLY A 717 2.91 -32.65 1.10
N ILE A 718 2.44 -31.61 1.77
CA ILE A 718 2.09 -30.31 1.19
C ILE A 718 3.20 -29.31 1.53
N PHE A 719 3.71 -28.62 0.52
CA PHE A 719 4.72 -27.58 0.68
C PHE A 719 4.18 -26.42 1.53
N VAL A 720 4.97 -25.98 2.51
CA VAL A 720 4.63 -24.90 3.44
C VAL A 720 5.42 -23.64 3.11
N ARG A 721 6.77 -23.74 3.12
CA ARG A 721 7.69 -22.65 2.83
C ARG A 721 9.12 -23.15 2.55
N VAL A 722 9.93 -22.28 1.96
CA VAL A 722 11.39 -22.48 1.87
C VAL A 722 12.04 -22.08 3.21
N LEU A 723 12.93 -22.93 3.70
CA LEU A 723 13.73 -22.72 4.92
C LEU A 723 15.13 -22.15 4.62
N LYS A 724 15.70 -22.47 3.46
CA LYS A 724 17.02 -21.99 3.01
C LYS A 724 17.10 -21.88 1.50
#